data_AF-A0A6P6VYW1-F1
#
_entry.id   AF-A0A6P6VYW1-F1
#
_cell.length_a   1.000
_cell.length_b   1.000
_cell.length_c   1.000
_cell.angle_alpha   90.00
_cell.angle_beta   90.00
_cell.angle_gamma   90.00
#
_symmetry.space_group_name_H-M   'P 1'
#
loop_
_entity.id
_entity.type
_entity.pdbx_description
1 polymer ?
#
loop_
_entity_poly.entity_id
_entity_poly.type
_entity_poly.pdbx_seq_one_letter_code
_entity_poly.pdbx_strand_id
1 'polypeptide(L)'
;MTSLSITAANYGRGRSEENSILGHWPSFSFRNELFSNSITVGGLSGCSEGVWFRAVQESRVLSEKKFRVAAKIKRGKKHDYPWPDDIDPNTDNPLAYLSYFKPLDEKPKPVTLAFEKPLVDLEKKIMEVSRMADETGLDFSNQINALEAKYEQALKDLYTHLTPIQRLTIARHPNRPTVLDHIVNITDKWVELHGDRAGYDDPAIVTILGSIKGRSYMFIGHQKGRNTKENIMRNFAMPTPHGYRKALRMMKYADHHGFPIVTFVDTPGAFADLKSEELGQGEAIAHNLRTMFGLKVPIVTVVTGEGGSGGALAIACANKLFMLENSAFYVASPEACAAILWKSSQAAPKAAEKLRITAQEHYRLRIADGIIPEPLGGAHADPLWSSQQIKFAIIQAVVELSKMSTEELLRHRMLKFRSIGVGGYKEDGLVEPERKRNMKPSEVNAPKNADIESELEDLRNKIFEAKGPSDPITIGAVGKLEEDLDREMTKAFISMVLKDKIESLKLDIARARKPNQPLSRPLQEKADKIVKEFKQKLSWPGAYLGLKQKLQTLTMARRLIKLKEQSSRLKTEVNQKITQEIRAKMDHFKKALEKSSRGDSLDSYLAEELQMVKKELEDVLRSANLDIVGITKRKDEFKQPDIKEKAKQINKEISQEIESAVDRAGVRNKIEELKVEFAKDSSSEKVKKLEAEIKQRVASALSVSQLKEEIEKLRQELASSTRADVGAAVGADSGRL
;
A
#
# COMPACT_ATOMS: atom_id res chain seq x y z
N MET A 1 17.41 42.31 4.61
CA MET A 1 17.76 43.74 4.53
C MET A 1 16.50 44.52 4.21
N THR A 2 16.12 45.36 5.18
CA THR A 2 15.35 46.63 5.12
C THR A 2 14.26 46.87 4.05
N SER A 3 13.01 46.95 4.53
CA SER A 3 12.22 48.20 4.58
C SER A 3 11.29 48.10 5.82
N LEU A 4 11.54 48.79 6.93
CA LEU A 4 11.38 50.22 7.24
C LEU A 4 9.92 50.72 7.15
N SER A 5 9.28 50.79 8.32
CA SER A 5 8.26 51.78 8.66
C SER A 5 8.86 52.62 9.79
N ILE A 6 9.23 53.87 9.49
CA ILE A 6 9.67 54.88 10.47
C ILE A 6 8.51 55.84 10.73
N THR A 7 8.11 55.96 11.99
CA THR A 7 7.91 57.21 12.75
C THR A 7 7.56 56.78 14.18
N ALA A 8 8.55 56.77 15.08
CA ALA A 8 9.00 57.89 15.92
C ALA A 8 8.33 57.83 17.31
N ALA A 9 9.18 57.68 18.31
CA ALA A 9 8.88 57.37 19.69
C ALA A 9 8.37 58.58 20.50
N ASN A 10 7.59 58.32 21.54
CA ASN A 10 7.87 58.83 22.89
C ASN A 10 7.08 58.08 23.98
N TYR A 11 7.74 57.90 25.11
CA TYR A 11 7.29 57.25 26.34
C TYR A 11 6.07 57.93 26.98
N GLY A 12 5.19 57.15 27.64
CA GLY A 12 4.23 57.70 28.61
C GLY A 12 3.10 56.76 29.03
N ARG A 13 3.11 56.33 30.31
CA ARG A 13 1.96 55.75 31.04
C ARG A 13 0.71 56.64 30.92
N GLY A 14 -0.49 56.05 30.85
CA GLY A 14 -1.72 56.76 31.20
C GLY A 14 -3.01 56.13 30.69
N ARG A 15 -4.05 56.14 31.53
CA ARG A 15 -5.42 55.59 31.35
C ARG A 15 -6.33 56.53 30.53
N SER A 16 -7.51 55.98 30.16
CA SER A 16 -8.79 56.67 29.79
C SER A 16 -8.78 57.41 28.44
N GLU A 17 -9.84 57.65 27.68
CA GLU A 17 -11.24 57.22 27.51
C GLU A 17 -11.69 57.84 26.15
N GLU A 18 -12.72 57.27 25.51
CA GLU A 18 -13.67 57.86 24.52
C GLU A 18 -13.27 58.48 23.14
N ASN A 19 -14.07 58.07 22.12
CA ASN A 19 -14.63 58.77 20.93
C ASN A 19 -13.70 59.58 19.98
N SER A 20 -13.84 59.65 18.65
CA SER A 20 -14.67 59.05 17.58
C SER A 20 -14.23 59.73 16.24
N ILE A 21 -14.50 59.11 15.06
CA ILE A 21 -14.65 59.75 13.70
C ILE A 21 -13.30 60.15 13.00
N LEU A 22 -12.95 59.95 11.70
CA LEU A 22 -13.63 59.71 10.40
C LEU A 22 -12.63 59.13 9.34
N GLY A 23 -13.16 58.46 8.31
CA GLY A 23 -12.57 58.28 6.95
C GLY A 23 -11.76 56.99 6.67
N HIS A 24 -11.77 56.34 5.51
CA HIS A 24 -12.64 56.29 4.32
C HIS A 24 -12.14 55.11 3.46
N TRP A 25 -12.88 54.00 3.29
CA TRP A 25 -12.46 52.87 2.43
C TRP A 25 -13.56 52.45 1.41
N PRO A 26 -13.20 51.93 0.22
CA PRO A 26 -14.07 51.86 -0.97
C PRO A 26 -15.03 50.65 -0.98
N SER A 27 -16.12 50.82 -1.71
CA SER A 27 -17.24 49.88 -1.89
C SER A 27 -17.09 48.99 -3.13
N PHE A 28 -17.49 47.72 -3.03
CA PHE A 28 -17.86 46.89 -4.18
C PHE A 28 -19.23 46.23 -3.98
N SER A 29 -20.04 46.27 -5.03
CA SER A 29 -21.42 45.77 -5.11
C SER A 29 -21.51 44.53 -6.00
N PHE A 30 -22.36 43.56 -5.64
CA PHE A 30 -22.84 42.54 -6.58
C PHE A 30 -24.38 42.54 -6.63
N ARG A 31 -24.92 42.56 -7.85
CA ARG A 31 -26.35 42.49 -8.20
C ARG A 31 -26.85 41.04 -8.20
N ASN A 32 -28.10 40.88 -7.76
CA ASN A 32 -28.95 39.69 -7.91
C ASN A 32 -29.58 39.61 -9.30
N GLU A 33 -29.85 38.40 -9.81
CA GLU A 33 -31.11 37.88 -10.42
C GLU A 33 -31.06 36.34 -10.30
N LEU A 34 -32.09 35.53 -9.97
CA LEU A 34 -33.33 35.25 -10.70
C LEU A 34 -34.32 34.41 -9.83
N PHE A 35 -35.61 34.79 -9.85
CA PHE A 35 -36.89 34.04 -9.68
C PHE A 35 -37.03 32.92 -8.62
N SER A 36 -37.78 33.11 -7.53
CA SER A 36 -39.26 33.00 -7.36
C SER A 36 -39.84 31.59 -7.44
N ASN A 37 -40.38 31.07 -6.32
CA ASN A 37 -41.83 30.85 -6.17
C ASN A 37 -42.21 30.26 -4.81
N SER A 38 -43.33 30.78 -4.32
CA SER A 38 -44.08 30.54 -3.10
C SER A 38 -44.75 29.16 -3.02
N ILE A 39 -44.79 28.56 -1.83
CA ILE A 39 -45.95 27.80 -1.34
C ILE A 39 -46.16 28.14 0.15
N THR A 40 -47.35 28.65 0.42
CA THR A 40 -47.95 28.98 1.73
C THR A 40 -48.64 27.78 2.38
N VAL A 41 -49.11 28.00 3.63
CA VAL A 41 -50.09 27.24 4.46
C VAL A 41 -49.40 26.44 5.58
N GLY A 42 -49.71 26.60 6.88
CA GLY A 42 -50.70 27.42 7.60
C GLY A 42 -50.93 26.85 9.02
N GLY A 43 -51.26 27.72 9.99
CA GLY A 43 -51.89 27.41 11.30
C GLY A 43 -51.00 26.73 12.34
N LEU A 44 -51.10 26.93 13.66
CA LEU A 44 -52.12 27.57 14.50
C LEU A 44 -51.54 27.68 15.94
N SER A 45 -51.91 28.77 16.65
CA SER A 45 -52.17 28.91 18.10
C SER A 45 -51.14 28.44 19.14
N GLY A 46 -50.84 29.15 20.23
CA GLY A 46 -51.40 30.38 20.80
C GLY A 46 -51.01 30.56 22.27
N CYS A 47 -51.24 31.80 22.78
CA CYS A 47 -51.28 32.25 24.19
C CYS A 47 -49.97 32.19 24.99
N SER A 48 -49.58 33.13 25.86
CA SER A 48 -50.08 34.41 26.45
C SER A 48 -48.82 35.00 27.16
N GLU A 49 -48.59 36.28 27.46
CA GLU A 49 -49.36 37.26 28.22
C GLU A 49 -48.51 38.56 28.40
N GLY A 50 -49.18 39.73 28.52
CA GLY A 50 -48.72 41.01 29.13
C GLY A 50 -47.79 41.95 28.31
N VAL A 51 -48.20 43.10 27.70
CA VAL A 51 -48.78 44.40 28.21
C VAL A 51 -47.73 45.22 29.00
N TRP A 52 -47.40 46.51 28.82
CA TRP A 52 -47.78 47.74 28.05
C TRP A 52 -46.60 48.75 28.20
N PHE A 53 -46.28 49.66 27.29
CA PHE A 53 -46.78 51.05 27.13
C PHE A 53 -46.11 51.64 25.85
N ARG A 54 -46.83 52.12 24.83
CA ARG A 54 -47.26 53.53 24.53
C ARG A 54 -46.15 54.58 24.77
N ALA A 55 -45.92 55.61 23.95
CA ALA A 55 -46.37 56.09 22.63
C ALA A 55 -45.55 57.38 22.35
N VAL A 56 -45.55 57.86 21.09
CA VAL A 56 -45.39 59.25 20.57
C VAL A 56 -44.60 59.16 19.24
N GLN A 57 -45.21 59.15 18.04
CA GLN A 57 -45.95 60.16 17.27
C GLN A 57 -45.06 60.78 16.16
N GLU A 58 -45.50 60.58 14.91
CA GLU A 58 -45.37 61.43 13.68
C GLU A 58 -43.99 61.96 13.24
N SER A 59 -43.61 62.08 11.96
CA SER A 59 -44.26 61.83 10.67
C SER A 59 -43.20 62.00 9.55
N ARG A 60 -43.45 61.31 8.42
CA ARG A 60 -43.11 61.67 7.02
C ARG A 60 -41.66 61.60 6.48
N VAL A 61 -41.67 61.14 5.23
CA VAL A 61 -40.72 61.25 4.12
C VAL A 61 -39.64 60.17 3.99
N LEU A 62 -39.96 59.25 3.07
CA LEU A 62 -39.14 58.35 2.28
C LEU A 62 -37.62 58.61 2.29
N SER A 63 -36.87 57.60 2.73
CA SER A 63 -35.49 57.37 2.31
C SER A 63 -35.13 55.92 2.67
N GLU A 64 -34.94 55.10 1.64
CA GLU A 64 -34.49 53.70 1.76
C GLU A 64 -33.16 53.62 2.52
N LYS A 65 -33.22 53.27 3.81
CA LYS A 65 -32.02 52.92 4.59
C LYS A 65 -31.90 51.42 4.71
N LYS A 66 -31.01 50.85 3.89
CA LYS A 66 -30.43 49.52 4.07
C LYS A 66 -29.86 49.41 5.49
N PHE A 67 -30.44 48.57 6.33
CA PHE A 67 -29.82 48.17 7.58
C PHE A 67 -28.55 47.37 7.27
N ARG A 68 -27.39 47.86 7.74
CA ARG A 68 -26.14 47.08 7.78
C ARG A 68 -26.04 46.44 9.16
N VAL A 69 -26.11 45.11 9.21
CA VAL A 69 -25.69 44.34 10.37
C VAL A 69 -24.19 44.12 10.24
N ALA A 70 -23.39 44.81 11.06
CA ALA A 70 -21.96 44.55 11.20
C ALA A 70 -21.76 43.62 12.40
N ALA A 71 -21.60 42.32 12.15
CA ALA A 71 -21.18 41.38 13.17
C ALA A 71 -19.65 41.37 13.24
N LYS A 72 -19.11 41.95 14.31
CA LYS A 72 -17.70 41.79 14.66
C LYS A 72 -17.52 40.34 15.13
N ILE A 73 -16.66 39.57 14.47
CA ILE A 73 -16.18 38.30 15.05
C ILE A 73 -15.55 38.68 16.38
N LYS A 74 -16.18 38.27 17.48
CA LYS A 74 -15.60 38.34 18.82
C LYS A 74 -14.23 37.71 18.66
N ARG A 75 -13.14 38.47 18.85
CA ARG A 75 -11.78 37.90 18.93
C ARG A 75 -11.94 36.65 19.78
N GLY A 76 -11.77 35.48 19.15
CA GLY A 76 -11.83 34.22 19.87
C GLY A 76 -10.94 34.41 21.08
N LYS A 77 -11.43 34.03 22.26
CA LYS A 77 -10.61 34.03 23.48
C LYS A 77 -9.23 33.53 23.04
N LYS A 78 -8.19 34.36 23.22
CA LYS A 78 -6.81 33.84 23.21
C LYS A 78 -6.91 32.60 24.09
N HIS A 79 -6.77 31.42 23.49
CA HIS A 79 -6.56 30.24 24.31
C HIS A 79 -5.33 30.60 25.11
N ASP A 80 -5.47 30.66 26.44
CA ASP A 80 -4.32 30.78 27.31
C ASP A 80 -3.40 29.64 26.91
N TYR A 81 -2.31 30.03 26.24
CA TYR A 81 -1.32 29.11 25.74
C TYR A 81 -0.70 28.46 26.99
N PRO A 82 -0.80 27.14 27.19
CA PRO A 82 -0.53 26.50 28.48
C PRO A 82 0.96 26.43 28.83
N TRP A 83 1.80 27.21 28.15
CA TRP A 83 3.24 27.11 28.24
C TRP A 83 3.82 28.35 28.92
N PRO A 84 4.73 28.18 29.88
CA PRO A 84 5.57 29.26 30.37
C PRO A 84 6.40 29.84 29.23
N ASP A 85 6.61 31.17 29.24
CA ASP A 85 7.43 31.86 28.23
C ASP A 85 8.90 31.38 28.23
N ASP A 86 9.39 30.85 29.36
CA ASP A 86 10.71 30.23 29.51
C ASP A 86 10.57 28.82 30.13
N ILE A 87 11.00 27.79 29.39
CA ILE A 87 11.08 26.41 29.86
C ILE A 87 12.55 26.02 29.89
N ASP A 88 13.07 25.69 31.07
CA ASP A 88 14.42 25.19 31.25
C ASP A 88 14.61 23.86 30.48
N PRO A 89 15.56 23.77 29.53
CA PRO A 89 15.80 22.57 28.74
C PRO A 89 16.33 21.38 29.55
N ASN A 90 16.72 21.56 30.82
CA ASN A 90 17.31 20.51 31.66
C ASN A 90 16.35 19.84 32.66
N THR A 91 15.04 20.11 32.61
CA THR A 91 14.07 19.40 33.45
C THR A 91 13.36 18.27 32.68
N ASP A 92 13.18 17.11 33.33
CA ASP A 92 12.29 16.04 32.87
C ASP A 92 10.85 16.58 32.80
N ASN A 93 10.50 17.16 31.66
CA ASN A 93 9.29 17.94 31.53
C ASN A 93 8.08 17.01 31.29
N PRO A 94 7.09 16.96 32.19
CA PRO A 94 5.90 16.13 32.03
C PRO A 94 5.03 16.52 30.82
N LEU A 95 5.31 17.66 30.17
CA LEU A 95 4.62 18.15 28.97
C LEU A 95 5.38 17.92 27.66
N ALA A 96 6.44 17.11 27.65
CA ALA A 96 7.22 16.80 26.43
C ALA A 96 6.34 16.28 25.26
N TYR A 97 5.26 15.56 25.56
CA TYR A 97 4.29 15.07 24.56
C TYR A 97 3.54 16.21 23.84
N LEU A 98 3.42 17.38 24.48
CA LEU A 98 2.80 18.55 23.88
C LEU A 98 3.78 19.36 23.00
N SER A 99 5.07 19.01 22.94
CA SER A 99 6.09 19.76 22.21
C SER A 99 5.76 19.96 20.71
N TYR A 100 5.06 19.01 20.09
CA TYR A 100 4.58 19.11 18.70
C TYR A 100 3.51 20.19 18.48
N PHE A 101 2.88 20.68 19.55
CA PHE A 101 1.88 21.74 19.52
C PHE A 101 2.46 23.14 19.73
N LYS A 102 3.77 23.24 20.00
CA LYS A 102 4.43 24.54 20.06
C LYS A 102 4.33 25.21 18.68
N PRO A 103 4.11 26.53 18.61
CA PRO A 103 4.41 27.30 17.42
C PRO A 103 5.84 26.99 17.01
N LEU A 104 6.08 26.88 15.71
CA LEU A 104 7.45 26.76 15.22
C LEU A 104 8.26 27.97 15.71
N ASP A 105 9.46 27.73 16.22
CA ASP A 105 10.39 28.79 16.63
C ASP A 105 10.71 29.72 15.45
N GLU A 106 10.73 29.17 14.24
CA GLU A 106 10.91 29.91 12.99
C GLU A 106 9.60 29.97 12.20
N LYS A 107 9.26 31.16 11.68
CA LYS A 107 8.12 31.30 10.76
C LYS A 107 8.36 30.45 9.49
N PRO A 108 7.33 29.74 8.99
CA PRO A 108 7.45 28.97 7.76
C PRO A 108 7.93 29.86 6.62
N LYS A 109 8.90 29.38 5.84
CA LYS A 109 9.42 30.13 4.70
C LYS A 109 8.29 30.33 3.68
N PRO A 110 8.16 31.52 3.08
CA PRO A 110 7.23 31.72 1.98
C PRO A 110 7.68 30.82 0.81
N VAL A 111 6.75 30.03 0.29
CA VAL A 111 6.97 29.12 -0.84
C VAL A 111 6.13 29.63 -1.98
N THR A 112 6.76 29.93 -3.11
CA THR A 112 6.06 30.31 -4.34
C THR A 112 5.90 29.09 -5.23
N LEU A 113 4.67 28.80 -5.65
CA LEU A 113 4.40 27.72 -6.59
C LEU A 113 4.80 28.13 -8.01
N ALA A 114 5.20 27.15 -8.83
CA ALA A 114 5.73 27.44 -10.17
C ALA A 114 4.75 28.20 -11.07
N PHE A 115 3.44 27.97 -10.91
CA PHE A 115 2.38 28.64 -11.68
C PHE A 115 2.03 30.03 -11.13
N GLU A 116 2.53 30.41 -9.95
CA GLU A 116 2.33 31.73 -9.35
C GLU A 116 3.41 32.74 -9.74
N LYS A 117 4.45 32.32 -10.48
CA LYS A 117 5.51 33.22 -10.96
C LYS A 117 4.98 34.50 -11.64
N PRO A 118 3.94 34.45 -12.50
CA PRO A 118 3.37 35.67 -13.08
C PRO A 118 2.83 36.66 -12.04
N LEU A 119 2.32 36.17 -10.90
CA LEU A 119 1.85 37.02 -9.80
C LEU A 119 3.03 37.65 -9.06
N VAL A 120 4.09 36.89 -8.81
CA VAL A 120 5.30 37.41 -8.18
C VAL A 120 5.98 38.47 -9.05
N ASP A 121 5.95 38.30 -10.37
CA ASP A 121 6.50 39.30 -11.30
C ASP A 121 5.65 40.60 -11.29
N LEU A 122 4.33 40.51 -11.09
CA LEU A 122 3.48 41.68 -10.89
C LEU A 122 3.74 42.35 -9.53
N GLU A 123 3.88 41.57 -8.47
CA GLU A 123 4.22 42.06 -7.12
C GLU A 123 5.55 42.80 -7.11
N LYS A 124 6.58 42.24 -7.77
CA LYS A 124 7.88 42.92 -7.94
C LYS A 124 7.76 44.24 -8.68
N LYS A 125 6.93 44.31 -9.72
CA LYS A 125 6.67 45.57 -10.44
C LYS A 125 5.96 46.60 -9.56
N ILE A 126 4.99 46.17 -8.75
CA ILE A 126 4.32 47.04 -7.77
C ILE A 126 5.34 47.59 -6.78
N MET A 127 6.22 46.73 -6.25
CA MET A 127 7.29 47.16 -5.34
C MET A 127 8.29 48.10 -6.00
N GLU A 128 8.67 47.85 -7.25
CA GLU A 128 9.62 48.67 -7.98
C GLU A 128 9.05 50.07 -8.26
N VAL A 129 7.79 50.16 -8.71
CA VAL A 129 7.09 51.43 -8.93
C VAL A 129 6.87 52.17 -7.61
N SER A 130 6.52 51.46 -6.53
CA SER A 130 6.39 52.06 -5.20
C SER A 130 7.72 52.63 -4.72
N ARG A 131 8.82 51.90 -4.90
CA ARG A 131 10.16 52.38 -4.56
C ARG A 131 10.57 53.59 -5.41
N MET A 132 10.24 53.60 -6.70
CA MET A 132 10.48 54.78 -7.56
C MET A 132 9.68 56.00 -7.11
N ALA A 133 8.43 55.81 -6.63
CA ALA A 133 7.63 56.88 -6.05
C ALA A 133 8.33 57.50 -4.83
N ASP A 134 8.83 56.65 -3.93
CA ASP A 134 9.54 57.07 -2.72
C ASP A 134 10.88 57.75 -3.04
N GLU A 135 11.63 57.26 -4.03
CA GLU A 135 12.96 57.80 -4.42
C GLU A 135 12.85 59.12 -5.21
N THR A 136 11.84 59.28 -6.06
CA THR A 136 11.69 60.46 -6.94
C THR A 136 10.75 61.53 -6.40
N GLY A 137 9.90 61.20 -5.41
CA GLY A 137 8.87 62.09 -4.89
C GLY A 137 7.73 62.38 -5.88
N LEU A 138 7.64 61.63 -6.99
CA LEU A 138 6.59 61.74 -7.99
C LEU A 138 5.39 60.86 -7.62
N ASP A 139 4.18 61.35 -7.90
CA ASP A 139 2.94 60.61 -7.62
C ASP A 139 2.69 59.52 -8.68
N PHE A 140 2.91 58.27 -8.28
CA PHE A 140 2.57 57.09 -9.06
C PHE A 140 1.33 56.35 -8.52
N SER A 141 0.53 56.96 -7.65
CA SER A 141 -0.62 56.30 -6.99
C SER A 141 -1.59 55.67 -7.98
N ASN A 142 -1.88 56.35 -9.11
CA ASN A 142 -2.76 55.81 -10.15
C ASN A 142 -2.19 54.56 -10.83
N GLN A 143 -0.87 54.50 -11.01
CA GLN A 143 -0.19 53.36 -11.64
C GLN A 143 -0.11 52.18 -10.66
N ILE A 144 0.16 52.45 -9.39
CA ILE A 144 0.15 51.46 -8.30
C ILE A 144 -1.25 50.85 -8.19
N ASN A 145 -2.30 51.67 -8.07
CA ASN A 145 -3.69 51.19 -8.00
C ASN A 145 -4.08 50.35 -9.23
N ALA A 146 -3.64 50.75 -10.44
CA ALA A 146 -3.90 49.99 -11.65
C ALA A 146 -3.17 48.63 -11.67
N LEU A 147 -1.93 48.58 -11.18
CA LEU A 147 -1.17 47.34 -11.05
C LEU A 147 -1.73 46.43 -9.95
N GLU A 148 -2.17 46.98 -8.82
CA GLU A 148 -2.83 46.24 -7.74
C GLU A 148 -4.15 45.64 -8.21
N ALA A 149 -5.01 46.41 -8.89
CA ALA A 149 -6.25 45.90 -9.48
C ALA A 149 -5.97 44.78 -10.50
N LYS A 150 -4.92 44.93 -11.31
CA LYS A 150 -4.48 43.89 -12.25
C LYS A 150 -3.95 42.65 -11.53
N TYR A 151 -3.24 42.81 -10.42
CA TYR A 151 -2.76 41.72 -9.57
C TYR A 151 -3.94 40.96 -8.96
N GLU A 152 -4.90 41.65 -8.35
CA GLU A 152 -6.09 41.03 -7.76
C GLU A 152 -6.89 40.23 -8.80
N GLN A 153 -7.10 40.81 -9.99
CA GLN A 153 -7.81 40.15 -11.08
C GLN A 153 -7.03 38.92 -11.57
N ALA A 154 -5.71 39.03 -11.80
CA ALA A 154 -4.88 37.92 -12.22
C ALA A 154 -4.84 36.79 -11.17
N LEU A 155 -4.82 37.15 -9.88
CA LEU A 155 -4.82 36.21 -8.78
C LEU A 155 -6.15 35.44 -8.72
N LYS A 156 -7.28 36.15 -8.87
CA LYS A 156 -8.60 35.52 -8.97
C LYS A 156 -8.72 34.61 -10.18
N ASP A 157 -8.26 35.06 -11.35
CA ASP A 157 -8.34 34.29 -12.60
C ASP A 157 -7.48 33.02 -12.54
N LEU A 158 -6.29 33.11 -11.94
CA LEU A 158 -5.39 31.97 -11.76
C LEU A 158 -6.01 30.90 -10.85
N TYR A 159 -6.52 31.31 -9.69
CA TYR A 159 -7.07 30.39 -8.68
C TYR A 159 -8.44 29.82 -9.05
N THR A 160 -9.20 30.49 -9.92
CA THR A 160 -10.47 29.96 -10.45
C THR A 160 -10.25 28.89 -11.53
N HIS A 161 -9.19 29.00 -12.34
CA HIS A 161 -8.91 28.11 -13.48
C HIS A 161 -7.76 27.13 -13.24
N LEU A 162 -7.62 26.63 -12.01
CA LEU A 162 -6.58 25.67 -11.66
C LEU A 162 -6.78 24.32 -12.34
N THR A 163 -5.74 23.84 -13.00
CA THR A 163 -5.65 22.46 -13.52
C THR A 163 -5.56 21.43 -12.38
N PRO A 164 -5.91 20.15 -12.62
CA PRO A 164 -5.83 19.11 -11.59
C PRO A 164 -4.45 18.97 -10.94
N ILE A 165 -3.37 19.10 -11.73
CA ILE A 165 -2.01 19.01 -11.20
C ILE A 165 -1.62 20.23 -10.36
N GLN A 166 -2.12 21.42 -10.71
CA GLN A 166 -1.91 22.64 -9.90
C GLN A 166 -2.65 22.54 -8.57
N ARG A 167 -3.90 22.02 -8.56
CA ARG A 167 -4.63 21.72 -7.31
C ARG A 167 -3.88 20.71 -6.44
N LEU A 168 -3.39 19.60 -7.02
CA LEU A 168 -2.54 18.66 -6.29
C LEU A 168 -1.27 19.31 -5.73
N THR A 169 -0.68 20.25 -6.46
CA THR A 169 0.48 21.01 -5.96
C THR A 169 0.12 21.88 -4.75
N ILE A 170 -1.07 22.50 -4.74
CA ILE A 170 -1.60 23.23 -3.57
C ILE A 170 -1.93 22.26 -2.41
N ALA A 171 -2.43 21.06 -2.71
CA ALA A 171 -2.66 20.01 -1.71
C ALA A 171 -1.35 19.52 -1.06
N ARG A 172 -0.25 19.57 -1.80
CA ARG A 172 1.10 19.22 -1.34
C ARG A 172 1.91 20.43 -0.86
N HIS A 173 1.28 21.59 -0.71
CA HIS A 173 1.97 22.80 -0.31
C HIS A 173 2.65 22.61 1.07
N PRO A 174 3.93 22.97 1.23
CA PRO A 174 4.66 22.73 2.50
C PRO A 174 4.02 23.39 3.71
N ASN A 175 3.41 24.56 3.52
CA ASN A 175 2.73 25.30 4.58
C ASN A 175 1.23 24.98 4.67
N ARG A 176 0.75 23.93 3.98
CA ARG A 176 -0.65 23.50 4.09
C ARG A 176 -0.93 23.11 5.55
N PRO A 177 -2.03 23.58 6.16
CA PRO A 177 -2.32 23.27 7.56
C PRO A 177 -2.42 21.76 7.77
N THR A 178 -1.75 21.27 8.80
CA THR A 178 -1.74 19.85 9.16
C THR A 178 -3.03 19.48 9.89
N VAL A 179 -3.25 18.17 10.09
CA VAL A 179 -4.45 17.68 10.79
C VAL A 179 -4.54 18.20 12.22
N LEU A 180 -3.43 18.24 12.96
CA LEU A 180 -3.40 18.84 14.30
C LEU A 180 -3.76 20.33 14.28
N ASP A 181 -3.33 21.10 13.27
CA ASP A 181 -3.68 22.51 13.14
C ASP A 181 -5.20 22.69 13.02
N HIS A 182 -5.86 21.83 12.23
CA HIS A 182 -7.31 21.85 12.12
C HIS A 182 -8.00 21.43 13.42
N ILE A 183 -7.62 20.29 14.02
CA ILE A 183 -8.29 19.77 15.23
C ILE A 183 -8.20 20.77 16.39
N VAL A 184 -7.03 21.34 16.63
CA VAL A 184 -6.83 22.31 17.73
C VAL A 184 -7.62 23.59 17.49
N ASN A 185 -7.71 24.07 16.24
CA ASN A 185 -8.48 25.28 15.92
C ASN A 185 -10.00 25.11 16.00
N ILE A 186 -10.51 23.88 15.97
CA ILE A 186 -11.96 23.62 15.99
C ILE A 186 -12.47 23.11 17.34
N THR A 187 -11.60 22.56 18.18
CA THR A 187 -11.95 21.97 19.48
C THR A 187 -11.77 22.92 20.65
N ASP A 188 -12.61 22.77 21.68
CA ASP A 188 -12.57 23.57 22.90
C ASP A 188 -11.69 22.93 23.99
N LYS A 189 -11.68 21.60 24.03
CA LYS A 189 -10.84 20.75 24.89
C LYS A 189 -10.43 19.54 24.09
N TRP A 190 -9.22 19.05 24.29
CA TRP A 190 -8.70 17.90 23.57
C TRP A 190 -7.67 17.13 24.39
N VAL A 191 -7.55 15.83 24.12
CA VAL A 191 -6.49 14.97 24.62
C VAL A 191 -6.05 14.01 23.51
N GLU A 192 -4.74 13.95 23.25
CA GLU A 192 -4.19 12.97 22.31
C GLU A 192 -4.08 11.59 22.97
N LEU A 193 -4.41 10.56 22.20
CA LEU A 193 -4.36 9.16 22.61
C LEU A 193 -3.32 8.43 21.75
N HIS A 194 -2.53 7.57 22.37
CA HIS A 194 -1.36 6.95 21.75
C HIS A 194 -1.42 5.42 21.76
N GLY A 195 -0.71 4.81 20.80
CA GLY A 195 -0.39 3.39 20.73
C GLY A 195 -1.47 2.52 20.11
N ASP A 196 -1.07 1.38 19.56
CA ASP A 196 -1.97 0.35 19.05
C ASP A 196 -2.23 -0.80 20.04
N ARG A 197 -1.53 -0.80 21.20
CA ARG A 197 -1.48 -1.88 22.20
C ARG A 197 -0.76 -3.16 21.73
N ALA A 198 -0.03 -3.10 20.61
CA ALA A 198 0.84 -4.16 20.11
C ALA A 198 2.33 -3.77 20.12
N GLY A 199 2.67 -2.60 20.70
CA GLY A 199 4.05 -2.23 21.03
C GLY A 199 4.60 -1.03 20.26
N TYR A 200 3.80 -0.35 19.42
CA TYR A 200 4.25 0.84 18.69
C TYR A 200 3.16 1.92 18.63
N ASP A 201 3.57 3.17 18.77
CA ASP A 201 2.74 4.33 18.49
C ASP A 201 3.21 4.95 17.18
N ASP A 202 2.44 4.75 16.11
CA ASP A 202 2.80 5.28 14.80
C ASP A 202 2.59 6.80 14.76
N PRO A 203 3.67 7.58 14.55
CA PRO A 203 3.59 9.03 14.56
C PRO A 203 2.83 9.57 13.33
N ALA A 204 2.70 8.81 12.23
CA ALA A 204 1.97 9.23 11.04
C ALA A 204 0.45 9.32 11.25
N ILE A 205 -0.10 8.68 12.29
CA ILE A 205 -1.52 8.75 12.66
C ILE A 205 -1.68 9.38 14.05
N VAL A 206 -2.40 10.49 14.11
CA VAL A 206 -2.81 11.12 15.37
C VAL A 206 -4.25 10.74 15.70
N THR A 207 -4.52 10.56 16.98
CA THR A 207 -5.88 10.28 17.48
C THR A 207 -6.18 11.13 18.69
N ILE A 208 -7.27 11.87 18.67
CA ILE A 208 -7.60 12.89 19.66
C ILE A 208 -9.06 12.72 20.09
N LEU A 209 -9.29 12.67 21.40
CA LEU A 209 -10.63 12.87 21.95
C LEU A 209 -10.81 14.38 22.20
N GLY A 210 -11.72 15.01 21.47
CA GLY A 210 -11.93 16.45 21.54
C GLY A 210 -13.39 16.84 21.68
N SER A 211 -13.65 18.04 22.17
CA SER A 211 -15.01 18.58 22.32
C SER A 211 -15.25 19.76 21.39
N ILE A 212 -16.43 19.79 20.77
CA ILE A 212 -16.92 20.93 19.98
C ILE A 212 -18.29 21.31 20.52
N LYS A 213 -18.44 22.54 21.03
CA LYS A 213 -19.72 23.05 21.58
C LYS A 213 -20.32 22.09 22.63
N GLY A 214 -19.46 21.51 23.47
CA GLY A 214 -19.86 20.59 24.54
C GLY A 214 -20.13 19.14 24.11
N ARG A 215 -20.11 18.80 22.82
CA ARG A 215 -20.21 17.41 22.35
C ARG A 215 -18.82 16.82 22.11
N SER A 216 -18.59 15.60 22.56
CA SER A 216 -17.32 14.87 22.38
C SER A 216 -17.27 14.16 21.03
N TYR A 217 -16.08 14.15 20.40
CA TYR A 217 -15.78 13.56 19.11
C TYR A 217 -14.44 12.81 19.19
N MET A 218 -14.34 11.69 18.48
CA MET A 218 -13.08 11.02 18.24
C MET A 218 -12.51 11.49 16.90
N PHE A 219 -11.41 12.24 16.94
CA PHE A 219 -10.67 12.67 15.76
C PHE A 219 -9.54 11.70 15.47
N ILE A 220 -9.39 11.32 14.21
CA ILE A 220 -8.31 10.42 13.74
C ILE A 220 -7.77 11.01 12.45
N GLY A 221 -6.47 11.08 12.23
CA GLY A 221 -5.99 11.54 10.94
C GLY A 221 -4.51 11.39 10.69
N HIS A 222 -4.16 11.62 9.43
CA HIS A 222 -2.79 11.57 8.94
C HIS A 222 -2.06 12.84 9.35
N GLN A 223 -0.97 12.72 10.11
CA GLN A 223 -0.22 13.88 10.56
C GLN A 223 1.05 14.07 9.75
N LYS A 224 1.08 15.11 8.90
CA LYS A 224 2.31 15.60 8.26
C LYS A 224 3.11 16.45 9.24
N GLY A 225 4.40 16.62 8.97
CA GLY A 225 5.25 17.55 9.71
C GLY A 225 5.22 18.95 9.10
N ARG A 226 5.36 19.98 9.94
CA ARG A 226 5.40 21.38 9.47
C ARG A 226 6.77 21.76 8.89
N ASN A 227 7.80 20.96 9.17
CA ASN A 227 9.16 21.13 8.67
C ASN A 227 9.78 19.77 8.30
N THR A 228 11.00 19.78 7.75
CA THR A 228 11.67 18.53 7.31
C THR A 228 11.93 17.56 8.46
N LYS A 229 12.32 18.04 9.64
CA LYS A 229 12.60 17.17 10.80
C LYS A 229 11.33 16.47 11.27
N GLU A 230 10.24 17.23 11.43
CA GLU A 230 8.94 16.67 11.78
C GLU A 230 8.40 15.75 10.70
N ASN A 231 8.59 16.05 9.41
CA ASN A 231 8.15 15.19 8.33
C ASN A 231 8.86 13.83 8.37
N ILE A 232 10.17 13.81 8.63
CA ILE A 232 10.90 12.54 8.80
C ILE A 232 10.36 11.78 10.02
N MET A 233 10.17 12.46 11.16
CA MET A 233 9.64 11.84 12.38
C MET A 233 8.24 11.26 12.17
N ARG A 234 7.37 11.98 11.45
CA ARG A 234 5.99 11.60 11.15
C ARG A 234 5.87 10.72 9.90
N ASN A 235 6.99 10.24 9.37
CA ASN A 235 7.07 9.44 8.16
C ASN A 235 6.29 10.04 6.97
N PHE A 236 6.31 11.36 6.82
CA PHE A 236 5.57 12.13 5.80
C PHE A 236 4.06 11.79 5.77
N ALA A 237 3.51 11.46 6.94
CA ALA A 237 2.13 10.98 7.11
C ALA A 237 1.82 9.70 6.32
N MET A 238 2.81 8.83 6.11
CA MET A 238 2.64 7.49 5.56
C MET A 238 2.55 6.48 6.71
N PRO A 239 1.35 5.99 7.06
CA PRO A 239 1.22 5.07 8.19
C PRO A 239 1.79 3.69 7.87
N THR A 240 2.42 3.10 8.86
CA THR A 240 2.72 1.67 8.97
C THR A 240 1.45 0.91 9.41
N PRO A 241 1.47 -0.43 9.49
CA PRO A 241 0.30 -1.21 9.91
C PRO A 241 -0.17 -0.83 11.33
N HIS A 242 0.78 -0.44 12.19
CA HIS A 242 0.51 -0.02 13.56
C HIS A 242 -0.33 1.27 13.61
N GLY A 243 -0.14 2.20 12.69
CA GLY A 243 -0.97 3.41 12.57
C GLY A 243 -2.43 3.09 12.26
N TYR A 244 -2.68 2.15 11.35
CA TYR A 244 -4.04 1.71 11.05
C TYR A 244 -4.67 0.93 12.21
N ARG A 245 -3.89 0.10 12.92
CA ARG A 245 -4.36 -0.60 14.15
C ARG A 245 -4.67 0.38 15.29
N LYS A 246 -3.86 1.41 15.48
CA LYS A 246 -4.13 2.53 16.39
C LYS A 246 -5.44 3.21 16.03
N ALA A 247 -5.63 3.58 14.75
CA ALA A 247 -6.87 4.16 14.26
C ALA A 247 -8.08 3.25 14.56
N LEU A 248 -7.97 1.95 14.26
CA LEU A 248 -9.02 0.97 14.53
C LEU A 248 -9.39 0.87 16.00
N ARG A 249 -8.38 0.84 16.88
CA ARG A 249 -8.59 0.82 18.33
C ARG A 249 -9.40 2.03 18.78
N MET A 250 -9.08 3.22 18.26
CA MET A 250 -9.78 4.46 18.59
C MET A 250 -11.18 4.53 17.97
N MET A 251 -11.38 3.98 16.77
CA MET A 251 -12.70 3.82 16.18
C MET A 251 -13.61 2.90 17.01
N LYS A 252 -13.08 1.76 17.49
CA LYS A 252 -13.81 0.85 18.40
C LYS A 252 -14.13 1.51 19.74
N TYR A 253 -13.18 2.30 20.28
CA TYR A 253 -13.40 3.05 21.51
C TYR A 253 -14.51 4.10 21.34
N ALA A 254 -14.50 4.83 20.23
CA ALA A 254 -15.55 5.79 19.91
C ALA A 254 -16.92 5.12 19.75
N ASP A 255 -16.96 3.96 19.09
CA ASP A 255 -18.19 3.16 18.93
C ASP A 255 -18.77 2.69 20.27
N HIS A 256 -17.91 2.18 21.16
CA HIS A 256 -18.30 1.75 22.50
C HIS A 256 -18.92 2.89 23.33
N HIS A 257 -18.34 4.09 23.26
CA HIS A 257 -18.77 5.25 24.05
C HIS A 257 -19.79 6.15 23.34
N GLY A 258 -20.19 5.84 22.11
CA GLY A 258 -21.15 6.63 21.35
C GLY A 258 -20.61 7.97 20.83
N PHE A 259 -19.29 8.12 20.68
CA PHE A 259 -18.68 9.34 20.13
C PHE A 259 -18.73 9.32 18.60
N PRO A 260 -19.21 10.38 17.92
CA PRO A 260 -19.03 10.53 16.49
C PRO A 260 -17.54 10.52 16.13
N ILE A 261 -17.21 9.85 15.02
CA ILE A 261 -15.85 9.74 14.52
C ILE A 261 -15.67 10.75 13.39
N VAL A 262 -14.59 11.52 13.47
CA VAL A 262 -14.17 12.44 12.41
C VAL A 262 -12.78 12.05 11.94
N THR A 263 -12.63 11.71 10.67
CA THR A 263 -11.33 11.34 10.10
C THR A 263 -10.78 12.41 9.17
N PHE A 264 -9.47 12.64 9.24
CA PHE A 264 -8.76 13.58 8.38
C PHE A 264 -7.76 12.86 7.48
N VAL A 265 -7.93 13.04 6.17
CA VAL A 265 -7.10 12.39 5.15
C VAL A 265 -6.09 13.39 4.58
N ASP A 266 -4.81 13.11 4.83
CA ASP A 266 -3.69 13.84 4.26
C ASP A 266 -2.42 12.95 4.22
N THR A 267 -2.41 12.00 3.29
CA THR A 267 -1.32 11.05 3.10
C THR A 267 -1.03 10.81 1.62
N PRO A 268 0.26 10.76 1.21
CA PRO A 268 0.61 10.31 -0.13
C PRO A 268 0.34 8.82 -0.35
N GLY A 269 0.18 8.04 0.72
CA GLY A 269 -0.11 6.61 0.71
C GLY A 269 0.33 5.90 1.99
N ALA A 270 0.02 4.62 2.09
CA ALA A 270 0.56 3.77 3.15
C ALA A 270 2.08 3.62 2.99
N PHE A 271 2.81 3.45 4.09
CA PHE A 271 4.25 3.26 4.01
C PHE A 271 4.57 1.90 3.37
N ALA A 272 5.36 1.92 2.30
CA ALA A 272 5.66 0.76 1.47
C ALA A 272 7.12 0.30 1.70
N ASP A 273 7.40 -0.21 2.89
CA ASP A 273 8.68 -0.84 3.23
C ASP A 273 8.51 -2.33 3.54
N LEU A 274 9.63 -3.07 3.53
CA LEU A 274 9.63 -4.51 3.75
C LEU A 274 9.01 -4.88 5.11
N LYS A 275 9.33 -4.11 6.15
CA LYS A 275 8.85 -4.37 7.51
C LYS A 275 7.33 -4.18 7.62
N SER A 276 6.75 -3.17 6.96
CA SER A 276 5.29 -2.99 6.94
C SER A 276 4.58 -4.16 6.25
N GLU A 277 5.16 -4.71 5.17
CA GLU A 277 4.62 -5.89 4.50
C GLU A 277 4.68 -7.14 5.40
N GLU A 278 5.83 -7.41 6.04
CA GLU A 278 5.98 -8.51 7.01
C GLU A 278 4.97 -8.42 8.17
N LEU A 279 4.69 -7.19 8.61
CA LEU A 279 3.73 -6.89 9.68
C LEU A 279 2.28 -6.85 9.21
N GLY A 280 1.99 -7.04 7.92
CA GLY A 280 0.62 -7.11 7.39
C GLY A 280 -0.02 -5.76 7.08
N GLN A 281 0.63 -4.91 6.28
CA GLN A 281 0.05 -3.62 5.82
C GLN A 281 -1.31 -3.78 5.13
N GLY A 282 -1.41 -4.76 4.22
CA GLY A 282 -2.68 -5.08 3.54
C GLY A 282 -3.76 -5.58 4.51
N GLU A 283 -3.39 -6.38 5.52
CA GLU A 283 -4.30 -6.87 6.56
C GLU A 283 -4.85 -5.71 7.40
N ALA A 284 -3.98 -4.82 7.89
CA ALA A 284 -4.37 -3.71 8.74
C ALA A 284 -5.34 -2.77 8.01
N ILE A 285 -5.07 -2.45 6.73
CA ILE A 285 -5.97 -1.65 5.88
C ILE A 285 -7.31 -2.38 5.69
N ALA A 286 -7.29 -3.65 5.28
CA ALA A 286 -8.50 -4.42 5.01
C ALA A 286 -9.38 -4.57 6.26
N HIS A 287 -8.77 -4.80 7.43
CA HIS A 287 -9.47 -4.95 8.68
C HIS A 287 -10.12 -3.63 9.14
N ASN A 288 -9.45 -2.49 8.92
CA ASN A 288 -10.07 -1.18 9.12
C ASN A 288 -11.31 -1.01 8.25
N LEU A 289 -11.18 -1.23 6.93
CA LEU A 289 -12.30 -1.08 5.99
C LEU A 289 -13.48 -1.94 6.41
N ARG A 290 -13.25 -3.22 6.69
CA ARG A 290 -14.29 -4.16 7.15
C ARG A 290 -14.97 -3.67 8.42
N THR A 291 -14.18 -3.25 9.42
CA THR A 291 -14.74 -2.85 10.72
C THR A 291 -15.51 -1.54 10.62
N MET A 292 -15.03 -0.58 9.82
CA MET A 292 -15.67 0.71 9.64
C MET A 292 -17.10 0.58 9.10
N PHE A 293 -17.44 -0.45 8.32
CA PHE A 293 -18.82 -0.70 7.90
C PHE A 293 -19.76 -1.08 9.05
N GLY A 294 -19.24 -1.66 10.14
CA GLY A 294 -20.02 -2.13 11.29
C GLY A 294 -20.15 -1.15 12.45
N LEU A 295 -19.49 0.02 12.42
CA LEU A 295 -19.52 0.99 13.51
C LEU A 295 -20.88 1.70 13.59
N LYS A 296 -21.47 1.71 14.78
CA LYS A 296 -22.82 2.20 15.11
C LYS A 296 -22.88 3.71 15.32
N VAL A 297 -21.72 4.38 15.35
CA VAL A 297 -21.60 5.84 15.48
C VAL A 297 -21.40 6.53 14.13
N PRO A 298 -21.82 7.81 13.98
CA PRO A 298 -21.61 8.57 12.75
C PRO A 298 -20.12 8.72 12.43
N ILE A 299 -19.75 8.52 11.16
CA ILE A 299 -18.38 8.74 10.68
C ILE A 299 -18.40 9.83 9.60
N VAL A 300 -17.57 10.86 9.77
CA VAL A 300 -17.37 11.94 8.79
C VAL A 300 -15.90 12.02 8.42
N THR A 301 -15.58 11.89 7.13
CA THR A 301 -14.22 12.06 6.60
C THR A 301 -14.07 13.45 5.99
N VAL A 302 -12.92 14.09 6.22
CA VAL A 302 -12.52 15.30 5.50
C VAL A 302 -11.14 15.07 4.86
N VAL A 303 -11.06 15.14 3.54
CA VAL A 303 -9.78 15.14 2.82
C VAL A 303 -9.22 16.55 2.86
N THR A 304 -8.16 16.75 3.65
CA THR A 304 -7.55 18.07 3.87
C THR A 304 -6.38 18.32 2.96
N GLY A 305 -5.62 17.31 2.55
CA GLY A 305 -4.49 17.46 1.62
C GLY A 305 -4.60 16.49 0.46
N GLU A 306 -3.69 15.52 0.40
CA GLU A 306 -3.77 14.44 -0.59
C GLU A 306 -4.28 13.15 0.07
N GLY A 307 -5.07 12.35 -0.65
CA GLY A 307 -5.54 11.06 -0.18
C GLY A 307 -5.10 9.96 -1.13
N GLY A 308 -3.94 9.41 -0.82
CA GLY A 308 -3.30 8.36 -1.60
C GLY A 308 -3.81 6.96 -1.30
N SER A 309 -4.48 6.37 -2.29
CA SER A 309 -4.74 4.94 -2.43
C SER A 309 -5.37 4.29 -1.18
N GLY A 310 -5.07 3.00 -0.95
CA GLY A 310 -5.54 2.23 0.20
C GLY A 310 -5.15 2.83 1.55
N GLY A 311 -4.05 3.58 1.62
CA GLY A 311 -3.63 4.20 2.88
C GLY A 311 -4.58 5.31 3.34
N ALA A 312 -5.01 6.15 2.41
CA ALA A 312 -6.07 7.11 2.67
C ALA A 312 -7.42 6.42 2.92
N LEU A 313 -7.74 5.40 2.13
CA LEU A 313 -9.02 4.68 2.21
C LEU A 313 -9.22 3.99 3.57
N ALA A 314 -8.13 3.52 4.20
CA ALA A 314 -8.13 2.81 5.48
C ALA A 314 -8.80 3.56 6.64
N ILE A 315 -8.97 4.88 6.54
CA ILE A 315 -9.73 5.69 7.52
C ILE A 315 -10.81 6.54 6.85
N ALA A 316 -11.13 6.30 5.59
CA ALA A 316 -12.08 7.09 4.81
C ALA A 316 -13.44 6.41 4.57
N CYS A 317 -13.68 5.23 5.15
CA CYS A 317 -14.95 4.52 5.04
C CYS A 317 -16.05 5.16 5.92
N ALA A 318 -16.59 6.29 5.47
CA ALA A 318 -17.47 7.15 6.27
C ALA A 318 -18.89 7.28 5.72
N ASN A 319 -19.82 7.70 6.58
CA ASN A 319 -21.17 8.08 6.17
C ASN A 319 -21.13 9.28 5.23
N LYS A 320 -20.37 10.33 5.60
CA LYS A 320 -20.12 11.49 4.74
C LYS A 320 -18.62 11.71 4.53
N LEU A 321 -18.24 12.04 3.30
CA LEU A 321 -16.88 12.37 2.88
C LEU A 321 -16.90 13.75 2.24
N PHE A 322 -16.19 14.67 2.85
CA PHE A 322 -15.95 16.01 2.32
C PHE A 322 -14.53 16.12 1.81
N MET A 323 -14.32 17.00 0.84
CA MET A 323 -13.01 17.33 0.30
C MET A 323 -12.81 18.83 0.38
N LEU A 324 -11.66 19.28 0.88
CA LEU A 324 -11.28 20.69 0.68
C LEU A 324 -11.13 20.96 -0.82
N GLU A 325 -11.44 22.18 -1.25
CA GLU A 325 -11.51 22.56 -2.65
C GLU A 325 -10.26 22.18 -3.48
N ASN A 326 -9.07 22.32 -2.91
CA ASN A 326 -7.81 22.01 -3.58
C ASN A 326 -7.23 20.66 -3.18
N SER A 327 -7.92 19.88 -2.34
CA SER A 327 -7.51 18.53 -1.99
C SER A 327 -7.62 17.56 -3.17
N ALA A 328 -6.87 16.45 -3.10
CA ALA A 328 -6.87 15.42 -4.12
C ALA A 328 -7.12 14.04 -3.50
N PHE A 329 -7.85 13.18 -4.20
CA PHE A 329 -8.10 11.80 -3.79
C PHE A 329 -7.89 10.88 -4.99
N TYR A 330 -7.08 9.82 -4.85
CA TYR A 330 -6.66 9.02 -6.01
C TYR A 330 -6.28 7.58 -5.66
N VAL A 331 -6.48 6.67 -6.61
CA VAL A 331 -6.10 5.25 -6.47
C VAL A 331 -4.58 5.04 -6.53
N ALA A 332 -3.88 5.86 -7.31
CA ALA A 332 -2.43 5.87 -7.43
C ALA A 332 -1.99 7.31 -7.70
N SER A 333 -0.78 7.68 -7.25
CA SER A 333 -0.27 9.03 -7.50
C SER A 333 -0.17 9.29 -9.01
N PRO A 334 -0.41 10.52 -9.48
CA PRO A 334 -0.27 10.84 -10.89
C PRO A 334 1.11 10.49 -11.46
N GLU A 335 2.16 10.61 -10.66
CA GLU A 335 3.52 10.24 -11.02
C GLU A 335 3.68 8.73 -11.24
N ALA A 336 3.12 7.91 -10.34
CA ALA A 336 3.16 6.46 -10.46
C ALA A 336 2.32 5.98 -11.66
N CYS A 337 1.12 6.54 -11.81
CA CYS A 337 0.25 6.26 -12.96
C CYS A 337 0.93 6.64 -14.29
N ALA A 338 1.60 7.79 -14.33
CA ALA A 338 2.38 8.25 -15.48
C ALA A 338 3.53 7.30 -15.83
N ALA A 339 4.29 6.87 -14.83
CA ALA A 339 5.38 5.91 -15.00
C ALA A 339 4.91 4.55 -15.55
N ILE A 340 3.72 4.09 -15.15
CA ILE A 340 3.18 2.80 -15.60
C ILE A 340 2.58 2.90 -17.00
N LEU A 341 1.65 3.85 -17.22
CA LEU A 341 0.86 3.91 -18.45
C LEU A 341 1.58 4.61 -19.60
N TRP A 342 2.40 5.62 -19.29
CA TRP A 342 3.13 6.42 -20.29
C TRP A 342 4.64 6.17 -20.27
N LYS A 343 5.15 5.27 -19.41
CA LYS A 343 6.58 4.99 -19.24
C LYS A 343 7.42 6.26 -18.98
N SER A 344 6.80 7.30 -18.43
CA SER A 344 7.42 8.60 -18.20
C SER A 344 6.68 9.35 -17.08
N SER A 345 7.39 9.72 -16.02
CA SER A 345 6.84 10.51 -14.92
C SER A 345 6.44 11.93 -15.34
N GLN A 346 7.01 12.44 -16.44
CA GLN A 346 6.67 13.75 -17.00
C GLN A 346 5.23 13.82 -17.51
N ALA A 347 4.58 12.68 -17.74
CA ALA A 347 3.16 12.62 -18.08
C ALA A 347 2.22 12.76 -16.86
N ALA A 348 2.72 13.10 -15.67
CA ALA A 348 1.91 13.27 -14.46
C ALA A 348 0.74 14.26 -14.60
N PRO A 349 0.88 15.44 -15.27
CA PRO A 349 -0.27 16.33 -15.51
C PRO A 349 -1.40 15.65 -16.27
N LYS A 350 -1.05 14.92 -17.34
CA LYS A 350 -1.99 14.15 -18.15
C LYS A 350 -2.63 13.01 -17.35
N ALA A 351 -1.85 12.33 -16.50
CA ALA A 351 -2.35 11.29 -15.63
C ALA A 351 -3.34 11.84 -14.59
N ALA A 352 -3.04 12.99 -13.97
CA ALA A 352 -3.92 13.65 -12.99
C ALA A 352 -5.29 14.00 -13.59
N GLU A 353 -5.32 14.52 -14.81
CA GLU A 353 -6.57 14.80 -15.55
C GLU A 353 -7.38 13.52 -15.83
N LYS A 354 -6.71 12.45 -16.29
CA LYS A 354 -7.39 11.18 -16.61
C LYS A 354 -7.89 10.44 -15.38
N LEU A 355 -7.19 10.56 -14.25
CA LEU A 355 -7.58 9.98 -12.98
C LEU A 355 -8.70 10.77 -12.28
N ARG A 356 -9.00 12.00 -12.71
CA ARG A 356 -10.06 12.85 -12.15
C ARG A 356 -9.94 13.05 -10.63
N ILE A 357 -8.73 13.39 -10.19
CA ILE A 357 -8.33 13.38 -8.77
C ILE A 357 -8.93 14.50 -7.90
N THR A 358 -9.57 15.50 -8.49
CA THR A 358 -9.95 16.74 -7.79
C THR A 358 -11.26 16.59 -7.01
N ALA A 359 -11.45 17.44 -6.01
CA ALA A 359 -12.69 17.52 -5.22
C ALA A 359 -13.95 17.71 -6.10
N GLN A 360 -13.85 18.56 -7.13
CA GLN A 360 -14.95 18.83 -8.05
C GLN A 360 -15.36 17.58 -8.84
N GLU A 361 -14.39 16.81 -9.32
CA GLU A 361 -14.67 15.55 -10.00
C GLU A 361 -15.25 14.50 -9.06
N HIS A 362 -14.71 14.38 -7.84
CA HIS A 362 -15.21 13.42 -6.84
C HIS A 362 -16.63 13.74 -6.38
N TYR A 363 -17.00 15.02 -6.29
CA TYR A 363 -18.37 15.46 -6.04
C TYR A 363 -19.30 15.14 -7.22
N ARG A 364 -18.88 15.45 -8.47
CA ARG A 364 -19.63 15.10 -9.68
C ARG A 364 -19.88 13.60 -9.80
N LEU A 365 -18.90 12.78 -9.41
CA LEU A 365 -18.97 11.32 -9.41
C LEU A 365 -19.70 10.75 -8.19
N ARG A 366 -20.22 11.60 -7.28
CA ARG A 366 -20.89 11.20 -6.03
C ARG A 366 -20.04 10.31 -5.12
N ILE A 367 -18.72 10.45 -5.19
CA ILE A 367 -17.77 9.82 -4.25
C ILE A 367 -17.65 10.69 -3.00
N ALA A 368 -17.54 12.00 -3.19
CA ALA A 368 -17.61 13.01 -2.13
C ALA A 368 -19.04 13.56 -2.02
N ASP A 369 -19.49 13.83 -0.80
CA ASP A 369 -20.81 14.38 -0.50
C ASP A 369 -20.84 15.91 -0.50
N GLY A 370 -19.66 16.54 -0.50
CA GLY A 370 -19.55 17.99 -0.57
C GLY A 370 -18.11 18.47 -0.68
N ILE A 371 -17.98 19.72 -1.09
CA ILE A 371 -16.71 20.43 -1.22
C ILE A 371 -16.70 21.54 -0.19
N ILE A 372 -15.64 21.62 0.60
CA ILE A 372 -15.41 22.69 1.57
C ILE A 372 -14.54 23.75 0.88
N PRO A 373 -15.01 25.00 0.77
CA PRO A 373 -14.26 26.05 0.08
C PRO A 373 -12.95 26.36 0.81
N GLU A 374 -11.94 26.76 0.05
CA GLU A 374 -10.68 27.28 0.59
C GLU A 374 -10.62 28.81 0.40
N PRO A 375 -9.83 29.54 1.21
CA PRO A 375 -9.58 30.95 0.96
C PRO A 375 -8.79 31.09 -0.35
N LEU A 376 -8.83 32.29 -0.93
CA LEU A 376 -8.07 32.58 -2.14
C LEU A 376 -6.56 32.38 -1.86
N GLY A 377 -5.86 31.61 -2.70
CA GLY A 377 -4.51 31.12 -2.39
C GLY A 377 -4.47 29.66 -1.89
N GLY A 378 -5.58 29.13 -1.39
CA GLY A 378 -5.67 27.81 -0.76
C GLY A 378 -5.55 27.86 0.76
N ALA A 379 -5.76 26.72 1.43
CA ALA A 379 -5.95 26.63 2.89
C ALA A 379 -4.82 27.23 3.75
N HIS A 380 -3.60 27.34 3.20
CA HIS A 380 -2.46 27.93 3.89
C HIS A 380 -2.50 29.46 3.94
N ALA A 381 -3.30 30.12 3.10
CA ALA A 381 -3.48 31.57 3.12
C ALA A 381 -4.27 32.05 4.35
N ASP A 382 -5.30 31.30 4.76
CA ASP A 382 -6.00 31.49 6.02
C ASP A 382 -6.35 30.14 6.68
N PRO A 383 -5.40 29.58 7.48
CA PRO A 383 -5.60 28.31 8.17
C PRO A 383 -6.76 28.32 9.17
N LEU A 384 -6.99 29.47 9.83
CA LEU A 384 -8.03 29.60 10.84
C LEU A 384 -9.40 29.58 10.19
N TRP A 385 -9.60 30.37 9.13
CA TRP A 385 -10.85 30.38 8.37
C TRP A 385 -11.14 29.00 7.79
N SER A 386 -10.14 28.36 7.18
CA SER A 386 -10.27 27.00 6.62
C SER A 386 -10.72 26.00 7.69
N SER A 387 -10.13 26.07 8.89
CA SER A 387 -10.52 25.23 10.03
C SER A 387 -11.96 25.49 10.47
N GLN A 388 -12.43 26.74 10.46
CA GLN A 388 -13.83 27.05 10.80
C GLN A 388 -14.81 26.53 9.74
N GLN A 389 -14.45 26.54 8.45
CA GLN A 389 -15.29 25.93 7.40
C GLN A 389 -15.39 24.40 7.58
N ILE A 390 -14.27 23.75 7.91
CA ILE A 390 -14.25 22.34 8.28
C ILE A 390 -15.15 22.07 9.49
N LYS A 391 -15.04 22.87 10.56
CA LYS A 391 -15.89 22.77 11.76
C LYS A 391 -17.37 22.84 11.41
N PHE A 392 -17.74 23.78 10.54
CA PHE A 392 -19.12 23.95 10.11
C PHE A 392 -19.64 22.71 9.36
N ALA A 393 -18.88 22.21 8.39
CA ALA A 393 -19.25 21.01 7.62
C ALA A 393 -19.39 19.76 8.53
N ILE A 394 -18.45 19.56 9.46
CA ILE A 394 -18.50 18.46 10.44
C ILE A 394 -19.77 18.55 11.30
N ILE A 395 -20.05 19.73 11.88
CA ILE A 395 -21.21 19.91 12.76
C ILE A 395 -22.50 19.63 11.99
N GLN A 396 -22.65 20.19 10.79
CA GLN A 396 -23.84 19.96 9.96
C GLN A 396 -24.03 18.49 9.64
N ALA A 397 -22.97 17.81 9.17
CA ALA A 397 -23.01 16.40 8.85
C ALA A 397 -23.36 15.53 10.06
N VAL A 398 -22.74 15.79 11.22
CA VAL A 398 -23.00 15.02 12.43
C VAL A 398 -24.40 15.28 12.97
N VAL A 399 -24.90 16.51 12.91
CA VAL A 399 -26.30 16.82 13.30
C VAL A 399 -27.30 16.07 12.42
N GLU A 400 -27.06 16.02 11.11
CA GLU A 400 -27.90 15.28 10.18
C GLU A 400 -27.85 13.77 10.46
N LEU A 401 -26.66 13.19 10.56
CA LEU A 401 -26.46 11.76 10.80
C LEU A 401 -26.95 11.30 12.19
N SER A 402 -26.95 12.20 13.18
CA SER A 402 -27.44 11.89 14.54
C SER A 402 -28.96 11.76 14.61
N LYS A 403 -29.70 12.16 13.55
CA LYS A 403 -31.15 11.95 13.46
C LYS A 403 -31.52 10.54 13.01
N MET A 404 -30.56 9.80 12.45
CA MET A 404 -30.76 8.43 11.97
C MET A 404 -30.66 7.44 13.13
N SER A 405 -31.44 6.36 13.07
CA SER A 405 -31.23 5.20 13.94
C SER A 405 -29.90 4.51 13.60
N THR A 406 -29.42 3.63 14.49
CA THR A 406 -28.19 2.86 14.23
C THR A 406 -28.31 2.01 12.95
N GLU A 407 -29.46 1.39 12.71
CA GLU A 407 -29.69 0.58 11.52
C GLU A 407 -29.69 1.42 10.25
N GLU A 408 -30.35 2.59 10.29
CA GLU A 408 -30.34 3.55 9.19
C GLU A 408 -28.93 4.07 8.90
N LEU A 409 -28.14 4.33 9.93
CA LEU A 409 -26.77 4.82 9.79
C LEU A 409 -25.85 3.77 9.12
N LEU A 410 -25.95 2.50 9.53
CA LEU A 410 -25.21 1.40 8.92
C LEU A 410 -25.64 1.20 7.46
N ARG A 411 -26.96 1.18 7.21
CA ARG A 411 -27.53 1.08 5.86
C ARG A 411 -27.12 2.25 4.98
N HIS A 412 -27.11 3.48 5.49
CA HIS A 412 -26.65 4.67 4.79
C HIS A 412 -25.20 4.51 4.34
N ARG A 413 -24.31 4.08 5.24
CA ARG A 413 -22.90 3.84 4.90
C ARG A 413 -22.76 2.73 3.85
N MET A 414 -23.46 1.61 4.02
CA MET A 414 -23.43 0.51 3.06
C MET A 414 -23.88 0.94 1.66
N LEU A 415 -25.04 1.60 1.55
CA LEU A 415 -25.63 2.03 0.29
C LEU A 415 -24.75 3.06 -0.44
N LYS A 416 -24.15 3.99 0.30
CA LYS A 416 -23.18 4.93 -0.28
C LYS A 416 -22.09 4.19 -1.05
N PHE A 417 -21.38 3.25 -0.41
CA PHE A 417 -20.29 2.53 -1.07
C PHE A 417 -20.76 1.57 -2.16
N ARG A 418 -21.95 0.94 -2.02
CA ARG A 418 -22.53 0.09 -3.09
C ARG A 418 -22.93 0.88 -4.34
N SER A 419 -23.25 2.16 -4.19
CA SER A 419 -23.61 3.03 -5.32
C SER A 419 -22.40 3.49 -6.14
N ILE A 420 -21.17 3.37 -5.61
CA ILE A 420 -19.93 3.79 -6.29
C ILE A 420 -19.57 2.79 -7.40
N GLY A 421 -19.51 3.26 -8.65
CA GLY A 421 -19.16 2.48 -9.84
C GLY A 421 -20.14 2.71 -11.00
N VAL A 422 -19.67 2.54 -12.25
CA VAL A 422 -20.53 2.73 -13.44
C VAL A 422 -21.64 1.68 -13.45
N GLY A 423 -22.88 2.14 -13.31
CA GLY A 423 -24.09 1.30 -13.31
C GLY A 423 -24.71 1.03 -11.93
N GLY A 424 -24.02 1.41 -10.84
CA GLY A 424 -24.38 1.01 -9.47
C GLY A 424 -24.29 -0.50 -9.28
N TYR A 425 -23.87 -0.98 -8.12
CA TYR A 425 -23.97 -2.41 -7.86
C TYR A 425 -25.45 -2.81 -7.82
N LYS A 426 -25.90 -3.63 -8.78
CA LYS A 426 -27.23 -4.25 -8.79
C LYS A 426 -27.10 -5.64 -8.19
N GLU A 427 -27.68 -5.87 -7.00
CA GLU A 427 -27.67 -7.19 -6.34
C GLU A 427 -28.29 -8.29 -7.20
N ASP A 428 -29.25 -7.94 -8.08
CA ASP A 428 -30.03 -8.90 -8.87
C ASP A 428 -29.80 -8.81 -10.38
N GLY A 429 -28.69 -8.20 -10.82
CA GLY A 429 -28.35 -8.18 -12.25
C GLY A 429 -27.85 -9.55 -12.71
N LEU A 430 -28.56 -10.21 -13.63
CA LEU A 430 -28.01 -11.34 -14.40
C LEU A 430 -26.68 -10.89 -15.02
N VAL A 431 -25.57 -11.35 -14.44
CA VAL A 431 -24.25 -11.14 -15.00
C VAL A 431 -24.16 -12.05 -16.22
N GLU A 432 -24.33 -11.50 -17.42
CA GLU A 432 -24.00 -12.26 -18.63
C GLU A 432 -22.52 -12.65 -18.54
N PRO A 433 -22.20 -13.95 -18.58
CA PRO A 433 -20.88 -14.46 -18.24
C PRO A 433 -19.78 -14.03 -19.22
N GLU A 434 -20.13 -13.48 -20.39
CA GLU A 434 -19.16 -13.13 -21.42
C GLU A 434 -19.42 -11.77 -22.05
N ARG A 435 -18.69 -10.76 -21.59
CA ARG A 435 -18.47 -9.55 -22.38
C ARG A 435 -17.21 -9.75 -23.21
N LYS A 436 -17.35 -10.11 -24.50
CA LYS A 436 -16.22 -10.14 -25.45
C LYS A 436 -15.65 -8.73 -25.60
N ARG A 437 -14.58 -8.43 -24.86
CA ARG A 437 -13.73 -7.28 -25.13
C ARG A 437 -12.68 -7.71 -26.14
N ASN A 438 -12.77 -7.16 -27.35
CA ASN A 438 -11.70 -7.23 -28.34
C ASN A 438 -10.55 -6.33 -27.87
N MET A 439 -9.80 -6.81 -26.88
CA MET A 439 -8.50 -6.25 -26.54
C MET A 439 -7.55 -6.64 -27.67
N LYS A 440 -6.98 -5.66 -28.39
CA LYS A 440 -5.82 -5.94 -29.23
C LYS A 440 -4.75 -6.60 -28.35
N PRO A 441 -4.13 -7.72 -28.78
CA PRO A 441 -2.99 -8.28 -28.06
C PRO A 441 -1.95 -7.18 -27.90
N SER A 442 -1.50 -6.92 -26.66
CA SER A 442 -0.41 -6.00 -26.44
C SER A 442 0.81 -6.55 -27.17
N GLU A 443 1.35 -5.80 -28.13
CA GLU A 443 2.68 -6.02 -28.71
C GLU A 443 3.76 -5.65 -27.69
N VAL A 444 3.73 -6.31 -26.53
CA VAL A 444 4.76 -6.23 -25.52
C VAL A 444 5.23 -7.65 -25.32
N ASN A 445 6.38 -7.96 -25.91
CA ASN A 445 7.19 -9.13 -25.56
C ASN A 445 7.64 -8.99 -24.10
N ALA A 446 6.72 -9.23 -23.17
CA ALA A 446 7.05 -9.53 -21.78
C ALA A 446 7.24 -11.06 -21.72
N PRO A 447 8.44 -11.57 -21.40
CA PRO A 447 8.60 -12.99 -21.17
C PRO A 447 7.71 -13.36 -19.98
N LYS A 448 6.79 -14.30 -20.20
CA LYS A 448 5.90 -14.79 -19.15
C LYS A 448 6.79 -15.49 -18.11
N ASN A 449 6.56 -15.27 -16.81
CA ASN A 449 7.31 -15.96 -15.74
C ASN A 449 7.32 -17.49 -15.88
N ALA A 450 6.34 -18.07 -16.60
CA ALA A 450 6.27 -19.49 -16.94
C ALA A 450 7.37 -19.96 -17.92
N ASP A 451 7.90 -19.09 -18.80
CA ASP A 451 9.02 -19.45 -19.69
C ASP A 451 10.31 -19.68 -18.89
N ILE A 452 10.52 -18.95 -17.79
CA ILE A 452 11.79 -18.95 -17.06
C ILE A 452 11.97 -20.24 -16.24
N GLU A 453 10.93 -20.68 -15.55
CA GLU A 453 10.96 -21.96 -14.81
C GLU A 453 11.06 -23.15 -15.78
N SER A 454 10.38 -23.07 -16.94
CA SER A 454 10.48 -24.08 -17.99
C SER A 454 11.89 -24.11 -18.61
N GLU A 455 12.48 -22.96 -18.93
CA GLU A 455 13.84 -22.87 -19.47
C GLU A 455 14.89 -23.35 -18.46
N LEU A 456 14.70 -23.09 -17.17
CA LEU A 456 15.57 -23.56 -16.08
C LEU A 456 15.49 -25.07 -15.91
N GLU A 457 14.29 -25.64 -15.95
CA GLU A 457 14.09 -27.08 -15.80
C GLU A 457 14.60 -27.84 -17.04
N ASP A 458 14.41 -27.29 -18.23
CA ASP A 458 14.99 -27.82 -19.48
C ASP A 458 16.53 -27.79 -19.46
N LEU A 459 17.14 -26.70 -18.97
CA LEU A 459 18.60 -26.60 -18.80
C LEU A 459 19.10 -27.60 -17.77
N ARG A 460 18.38 -27.77 -16.66
CA ARG A 460 18.70 -28.74 -15.62
C ARG A 460 18.67 -30.16 -16.17
N ASN A 461 17.61 -30.53 -16.88
CA ASN A 461 17.46 -31.85 -17.49
C ASN A 461 18.58 -32.12 -18.50
N LYS A 462 18.89 -31.17 -19.38
CA LYS A 462 20.01 -31.28 -20.34
C LYS A 462 21.37 -31.46 -19.66
N ILE A 463 21.63 -30.75 -18.55
CA ILE A 463 22.88 -30.89 -17.79
C ILE A 463 22.95 -32.25 -17.09
N PHE A 464 21.84 -32.80 -16.60
CA PHE A 464 21.81 -34.11 -15.95
C PHE A 464 21.94 -35.27 -16.95
N GLU A 465 21.31 -35.18 -18.13
CA GLU A 465 21.32 -36.21 -19.17
C GLU A 465 22.68 -36.34 -19.92
N ALA A 466 23.54 -35.32 -19.89
CA ALA A 466 24.86 -35.37 -20.52
C ALA A 466 25.73 -36.55 -20.00
N LYS A 467 26.46 -37.23 -20.87
CA LYS A 467 27.35 -38.35 -20.51
C LYS A 467 28.63 -37.87 -19.81
N GLY A 468 28.99 -36.59 -19.91
CA GLY A 468 30.11 -35.99 -19.18
C GLY A 468 30.04 -34.47 -19.05
N PRO A 469 30.88 -33.85 -18.18
CA PRO A 469 30.96 -32.39 -18.02
C PRO A 469 31.50 -31.67 -19.28
N SER A 470 32.17 -32.40 -20.17
CA SER A 470 32.77 -31.94 -21.43
C SER A 470 31.93 -32.25 -22.68
N ASP A 471 30.66 -32.64 -22.52
CA ASP A 471 29.78 -32.87 -23.67
C ASP A 471 29.58 -31.58 -24.50
N PRO A 472 29.67 -31.65 -25.83
CA PRO A 472 29.52 -30.50 -26.72
C PRO A 472 28.14 -29.82 -26.58
N ILE A 473 27.12 -30.58 -26.14
CA ILE A 473 25.76 -30.08 -25.87
C ILE A 473 25.75 -29.16 -24.62
N THR A 474 26.50 -29.52 -23.57
CA THR A 474 26.61 -28.74 -22.33
C THR A 474 27.42 -27.46 -22.55
N ILE A 475 28.53 -27.56 -23.29
CA ILE A 475 29.38 -26.42 -23.63
C ILE A 475 28.65 -25.45 -24.57
N GLY A 476 27.93 -25.96 -25.57
CA GLY A 476 27.15 -25.14 -26.50
C GLY A 476 25.98 -24.40 -25.83
N ALA A 477 25.28 -25.05 -24.89
CA ALA A 477 24.18 -24.42 -24.16
C ALA A 477 24.65 -23.30 -23.22
N VAL A 478 25.77 -23.52 -22.52
CA VAL A 478 26.38 -22.48 -21.66
C VAL A 478 26.99 -21.36 -22.50
N GLY A 479 27.67 -21.67 -23.61
CA GLY A 479 28.23 -20.67 -24.51
C GLY A 479 27.16 -19.75 -25.12
N LYS A 480 26.02 -20.32 -25.54
CA LYS A 480 24.88 -19.52 -26.02
C LYS A 480 24.32 -18.60 -24.93
N LEU A 481 24.29 -19.07 -23.68
CA LEU A 481 23.83 -18.27 -22.54
C LEU A 481 24.82 -17.15 -22.18
N GLU A 482 26.12 -17.38 -22.36
CA GLU A 482 27.18 -16.37 -22.22
C GLU A 482 27.12 -15.31 -23.32
N GLU A 483 26.95 -15.70 -24.59
CA GLU A 483 26.77 -14.75 -25.71
C GLU A 483 25.54 -13.87 -25.54
N ASP A 484 24.43 -14.46 -25.10
CA ASP A 484 23.19 -13.74 -24.81
C ASP A 484 23.33 -12.80 -23.61
N LEU A 485 24.11 -13.19 -22.61
CA LEU A 485 24.43 -12.35 -21.46
C LEU A 485 25.30 -11.16 -21.88
N ASP A 486 26.33 -11.38 -22.69
CA ASP A 486 27.22 -10.31 -23.18
C ASP A 486 26.47 -9.28 -24.03
N ARG A 487 25.51 -9.72 -24.84
CA ARG A 487 24.64 -8.84 -25.61
C ARG A 487 23.75 -7.98 -24.71
N GLU A 488 23.15 -8.57 -23.68
CA GLU A 488 22.32 -7.83 -22.72
C GLU A 488 23.14 -6.91 -21.79
N MET A 489 24.34 -7.33 -21.39
CA MET A 489 25.31 -6.50 -20.67
C MET A 489 25.69 -5.28 -21.49
N THR A 490 25.97 -5.44 -22.79
CA THR A 490 26.31 -4.33 -23.69
C THR A 490 25.16 -3.32 -23.80
N LYS A 491 23.92 -3.79 -23.94
CA LYS A 491 22.72 -2.92 -23.91
C LYS A 491 22.55 -2.20 -22.58
N ALA A 492 22.83 -2.88 -21.46
CA ALA A 492 22.76 -2.29 -20.13
C ALA A 492 23.82 -1.19 -19.95
N PHE A 493 25.06 -1.41 -20.38
CA PHE A 493 26.13 -0.41 -20.34
C PHE A 493 25.83 0.83 -21.18
N ILE A 494 25.22 0.66 -22.37
CA ILE A 494 24.73 1.77 -23.21
C ILE A 494 23.66 2.56 -22.44
N SER A 495 22.66 1.86 -21.91
CA SER A 495 21.51 2.46 -21.23
C SER A 495 21.90 3.17 -19.92
N MET A 496 22.97 2.73 -19.25
CA MET A 496 23.49 3.33 -18.02
C MET A 496 24.46 4.51 -18.25
N VAL A 497 24.72 4.88 -19.52
CA VAL A 497 25.71 5.91 -19.93
C VAL A 497 27.11 5.59 -19.38
N LEU A 498 27.49 4.31 -19.39
CA LEU A 498 28.80 3.81 -18.95
C LEU A 498 29.71 3.42 -20.11
N LYS A 499 29.18 3.36 -21.34
CA LYS A 499 29.93 2.99 -22.54
C LYS A 499 31.16 3.87 -22.76
N ASP A 500 30.98 5.19 -22.70
CA ASP A 500 32.07 6.15 -22.93
C ASP A 500 33.17 6.06 -21.86
N LYS A 501 32.79 5.74 -20.61
CA LYS A 501 33.74 5.53 -19.51
C LYS A 501 34.57 4.25 -19.72
N ILE A 502 33.97 3.20 -20.28
CA ILE A 502 34.65 1.95 -20.62
C ILE A 502 35.57 2.15 -21.84
N GLU A 503 35.13 2.88 -22.86
CA GLU A 503 35.96 3.20 -24.03
C GLU A 503 37.15 4.09 -23.64
N SER A 504 36.95 5.08 -22.77
CA SER A 504 38.04 5.87 -22.17
C SER A 504 39.02 4.99 -21.38
N LEU A 505 38.53 4.04 -20.56
CA LEU A 505 39.39 3.11 -19.84
C LEU A 505 40.18 2.20 -20.80
N LYS A 506 39.56 1.72 -21.88
CA LYS A 506 40.23 0.92 -22.91
C LYS A 506 41.34 1.71 -23.61
N LEU A 507 41.11 2.97 -23.94
CA LEU A 507 42.13 3.86 -24.52
C LEU A 507 43.28 4.14 -23.55
N ASP A 508 42.97 4.35 -22.27
CA ASP A 508 43.98 4.56 -21.22
C ASP A 508 44.84 3.29 -20.99
N ILE A 509 44.23 2.10 -21.03
CA ILE A 509 44.93 0.80 -20.96
C ILE A 509 45.80 0.59 -22.21
N ALA A 510 45.28 0.94 -23.40
CA ALA A 510 46.03 0.83 -24.64
C ALA A 510 47.26 1.77 -24.66
N ARG A 511 47.13 2.98 -24.11
CA ARG A 511 48.24 3.94 -23.95
C ARG A 511 49.29 3.51 -22.92
N ALA A 512 48.90 2.72 -21.91
CA ALA A 512 49.78 2.29 -20.82
C ALA A 512 50.52 0.96 -21.08
N ARG A 513 50.31 0.31 -22.23
CA ARG A 513 50.71 -1.09 -22.42
C ARG A 513 52.19 -1.24 -22.81
N LYS A 514 53.01 -1.74 -21.86
CA LYS A 514 54.11 -2.68 -22.17
C LYS A 514 53.60 -4.11 -21.91
N PRO A 515 53.87 -5.10 -22.78
CA PRO A 515 53.40 -6.47 -22.55
C PRO A 515 53.99 -7.03 -21.25
N ASN A 516 53.17 -7.74 -20.46
CA ASN A 516 53.52 -8.46 -19.22
C ASN A 516 53.76 -7.65 -17.93
N GLN A 517 53.31 -6.39 -17.83
CA GLN A 517 53.33 -5.65 -16.56
C GLN A 517 51.92 -5.57 -15.94
N PRO A 518 51.77 -5.80 -14.61
CA PRO A 518 50.48 -5.64 -13.93
C PRO A 518 49.95 -4.21 -14.08
N LEU A 519 48.63 -4.07 -14.20
CA LEU A 519 47.94 -2.78 -14.37
C LEU A 519 48.40 -1.78 -13.31
N SER A 520 48.66 -0.55 -13.73
CA SER A 520 48.97 0.53 -12.79
C SER A 520 47.79 0.76 -11.84
N ARG A 521 48.07 1.00 -10.55
CA ARG A 521 47.05 1.25 -9.51
C ARG A 521 45.96 2.27 -9.94
N PRO A 522 46.28 3.37 -10.65
CA PRO A 522 45.25 4.32 -11.11
C PRO A 522 44.26 3.73 -12.12
N LEU A 523 44.69 2.79 -12.97
CA LEU A 523 43.82 2.14 -13.94
C LEU A 523 42.92 1.09 -13.26
N GLN A 524 43.45 0.38 -12.26
CA GLN A 524 42.65 -0.52 -11.42
C GLN A 524 41.57 0.24 -10.66
N GLU A 525 41.91 1.37 -10.03
CA GLU A 525 40.94 2.21 -9.32
C GLU A 525 39.84 2.77 -10.25
N LYS A 526 40.20 3.18 -11.48
CA LYS A 526 39.22 3.59 -12.50
C LYS A 526 38.29 2.44 -12.88
N ALA A 527 38.82 1.24 -13.07
CA ALA A 527 38.05 0.05 -13.39
C ALA A 527 37.08 -0.32 -12.25
N ASP A 528 37.58 -0.35 -11.01
CA ASP A 528 36.79 -0.66 -9.82
C ASP A 528 35.68 0.36 -9.57
N LYS A 529 35.94 1.65 -9.85
CA LYS A 529 34.93 2.71 -9.79
C LYS A 529 33.80 2.48 -10.79
N ILE A 530 34.12 2.10 -12.03
CA ILE A 530 33.11 1.79 -13.06
C ILE A 530 32.31 0.54 -12.66
N VAL A 531 32.98 -0.50 -12.15
CA VAL A 531 32.32 -1.73 -11.66
C VAL A 531 31.40 -1.44 -10.47
N LYS A 532 31.81 -0.58 -9.53
CA LYS A 532 31.00 -0.17 -8.38
C LYS A 532 29.77 0.63 -8.83
N GLU A 533 29.94 1.56 -9.76
CA GLU A 533 28.84 2.34 -10.35
C GLU A 533 27.85 1.43 -11.10
N PHE A 534 28.36 0.44 -11.83
CA PHE A 534 27.56 -0.55 -12.52
C PHE A 534 26.76 -1.42 -11.54
N LYS A 535 27.39 -1.95 -10.48
CA LYS A 535 26.72 -2.73 -9.42
C LYS A 535 25.66 -1.91 -8.68
N GLN A 536 25.93 -0.64 -8.41
CA GLN A 536 24.98 0.27 -7.76
C GLN A 536 23.76 0.58 -8.63
N LYS A 537 23.95 0.76 -9.95
CA LYS A 537 22.83 0.95 -10.89
C LYS A 537 22.06 -0.34 -11.14
N LEU A 538 22.74 -1.49 -11.11
CA LEU A 538 22.10 -2.80 -11.13
C LEU A 538 21.30 -3.07 -9.86
N SER A 539 21.70 -2.60 -8.68
CA SER A 539 20.97 -2.87 -7.44
C SER A 539 19.66 -2.09 -7.29
N TRP A 540 19.31 -1.22 -8.25
CA TRP A 540 18.04 -0.51 -8.25
C TRP A 540 16.85 -1.47 -8.47
N PRO A 541 15.76 -1.35 -7.67
CA PRO A 541 14.55 -2.17 -7.81
C PRO A 541 13.94 -2.03 -9.21
N GLY A 542 13.60 -3.16 -9.86
CA GLY A 542 12.96 -3.19 -11.19
C GLY A 542 13.88 -2.95 -12.39
N ALA A 543 15.12 -2.47 -12.20
CA ALA A 543 16.06 -2.24 -13.29
C ALA A 543 16.73 -3.54 -13.77
N TYR A 544 16.77 -3.74 -15.10
CA TYR A 544 17.47 -4.84 -15.80
C TYR A 544 17.16 -6.25 -15.29
N LEU A 545 15.89 -6.54 -14.98
CA LEU A 545 15.39 -7.83 -14.50
C LEU A 545 15.88 -9.01 -15.37
N GLY A 546 15.78 -8.89 -16.70
CA GLY A 546 16.25 -9.94 -17.62
C GLY A 546 17.75 -10.23 -17.53
N LEU A 547 18.57 -9.21 -17.26
CA LEU A 547 20.01 -9.38 -17.07
C LEU A 547 20.34 -10.07 -15.73
N LYS A 548 19.65 -9.67 -14.66
CA LYS A 548 19.78 -10.30 -13.34
C LYS A 548 19.38 -11.78 -13.38
N GLN A 549 18.30 -12.09 -14.06
CA GLN A 549 17.80 -13.44 -14.26
C GLN A 549 18.83 -14.30 -15.00
N LYS A 550 19.33 -13.86 -16.16
CA LYS A 550 20.36 -14.61 -16.92
C LYS A 550 21.65 -14.82 -16.13
N LEU A 551 22.07 -13.85 -15.32
CA LEU A 551 23.26 -13.96 -14.48
C LEU A 551 23.08 -14.99 -13.34
N GLN A 552 21.89 -15.05 -12.74
CA GLN A 552 21.53 -16.09 -11.77
C GLN A 552 21.49 -17.47 -12.41
N THR A 553 20.86 -17.60 -13.58
CA THR A 553 20.81 -18.85 -14.35
C THR A 553 22.21 -19.36 -14.70
N LEU A 554 23.11 -18.49 -15.18
CA LEU A 554 24.51 -18.86 -15.47
C LEU A 554 25.26 -19.34 -14.22
N THR A 555 25.05 -18.66 -13.09
CA THR A 555 25.71 -19.00 -11.82
C THR A 555 25.25 -20.38 -11.33
N MET A 556 23.96 -20.67 -11.42
CA MET A 556 23.40 -21.98 -11.08
C MET A 556 23.89 -23.08 -12.02
N ALA A 557 23.91 -22.82 -13.34
CA ALA A 557 24.42 -23.78 -14.33
C ALA A 557 25.89 -24.15 -14.07
N ARG A 558 26.75 -23.15 -13.81
CA ARG A 558 28.17 -23.39 -13.45
C ARG A 558 28.33 -24.21 -12.17
N ARG A 559 27.47 -23.98 -11.16
CA ARG A 559 27.46 -24.78 -9.93
C ARG A 559 27.06 -26.23 -10.18
N LEU A 560 26.05 -26.46 -11.02
CA LEU A 560 25.60 -27.80 -11.39
C LEU A 560 26.68 -28.58 -12.16
N ILE A 561 27.37 -27.92 -13.10
CA ILE A 561 28.50 -28.52 -13.83
C ILE A 561 29.61 -28.93 -12.86
N LYS A 562 29.96 -28.06 -11.90
CA LYS A 562 30.97 -28.38 -10.87
C LYS A 562 30.57 -29.57 -10.01
N LEU A 563 29.31 -29.66 -9.60
CA LEU A 563 28.80 -30.79 -8.81
C LEU A 563 28.81 -32.09 -9.62
N LYS A 564 28.47 -32.03 -10.91
CA LYS A 564 28.52 -33.18 -11.81
C LYS A 564 29.94 -33.66 -12.04
N GLU A 565 30.90 -32.74 -12.19
CA GLU A 565 32.31 -33.07 -12.29
C GLU A 565 32.81 -33.78 -11.03
N GLN A 566 32.48 -33.24 -9.85
CA GLN A 566 32.80 -33.88 -8.57
C GLN A 566 32.17 -35.27 -8.44
N SER A 567 30.90 -35.42 -8.82
CA SER A 567 30.20 -36.70 -8.80
C SER A 567 30.82 -37.73 -9.74
N SER A 568 31.24 -37.30 -10.95
CA SER A 568 31.90 -38.18 -11.92
C SER A 568 33.26 -38.67 -11.43
N ARG A 569 34.06 -37.78 -10.80
CA ARG A 569 35.35 -38.13 -10.18
C ARG A 569 35.18 -39.12 -9.02
N LEU A 570 34.23 -38.87 -8.13
CA LEU A 570 33.86 -39.79 -7.05
C LEU A 570 33.40 -41.15 -7.59
N LYS A 571 32.62 -41.17 -8.67
CA LYS A 571 32.15 -42.41 -9.30
C LYS A 571 33.29 -43.23 -9.89
N THR A 572 34.30 -42.59 -10.49
CA THR A 572 35.51 -43.28 -10.98
C THR A 572 36.39 -43.80 -9.85
N GLU A 573 36.58 -43.01 -8.78
CA GLU A 573 37.37 -43.43 -7.61
C GLU A 573 36.74 -44.60 -6.87
N VAL A 574 35.42 -44.58 -6.68
CA VAL A 574 34.66 -45.70 -6.09
C VAL A 574 34.72 -46.94 -6.98
N ASN A 575 34.54 -46.77 -8.31
CA ASN A 575 34.59 -47.90 -9.24
C ASN A 575 35.98 -48.53 -9.41
N GLN A 576 37.06 -47.80 -9.11
CA GLN A 576 38.42 -48.34 -9.08
C GLN A 576 38.72 -49.12 -7.79
N LYS A 577 38.08 -48.75 -6.67
CA LYS A 577 38.30 -49.39 -5.36
C LYS A 577 37.42 -50.62 -5.09
N ILE A 578 36.35 -50.83 -5.86
CA ILE A 578 35.52 -52.03 -5.75
C ILE A 578 36.18 -53.21 -6.49
N THR A 579 36.60 -54.22 -5.74
CA THR A 579 37.19 -55.47 -6.27
C THR A 579 36.22 -56.23 -7.19
N GLN A 580 36.73 -56.95 -8.20
CA GLN A 580 35.92 -57.72 -9.16
C GLN A 580 35.00 -58.76 -8.48
N GLU A 581 35.40 -59.36 -7.35
CA GLU A 581 34.59 -60.31 -6.60
C GLU A 581 33.30 -59.69 -6.03
N ILE A 582 33.37 -58.46 -5.50
CA ILE A 582 32.21 -57.75 -4.95
C ILE A 582 31.24 -57.37 -6.08
N ARG A 583 31.76 -57.00 -7.25
CA ARG A 583 30.92 -56.77 -8.45
C ARG A 583 30.21 -58.04 -8.91
N ALA A 584 30.91 -59.17 -8.96
CA ALA A 584 30.33 -60.45 -9.36
C ALA A 584 29.23 -60.91 -8.39
N LYS A 585 29.44 -60.74 -7.08
CA LYS A 585 28.42 -61.03 -6.04
C LYS A 585 27.21 -60.08 -6.17
N MET A 586 27.41 -58.79 -6.45
CA MET A 586 26.30 -57.86 -6.69
C MET A 586 25.48 -58.20 -7.94
N ASP A 587 26.13 -58.60 -9.04
CA ASP A 587 25.43 -58.99 -10.26
C ASP A 587 24.68 -60.32 -10.09
N HIS A 588 25.22 -61.25 -9.30
CA HIS A 588 24.52 -62.46 -8.89
C HIS A 588 23.26 -62.13 -8.08
N PHE A 589 23.37 -61.18 -7.14
CA PHE A 589 22.23 -60.69 -6.36
C PHE A 589 21.19 -59.95 -7.19
N LYS A 590 21.60 -59.12 -8.16
CA LYS A 590 20.67 -58.46 -9.10
C LYS A 590 19.87 -59.48 -9.91
N LYS A 591 20.53 -60.52 -10.43
CA LYS A 591 19.86 -61.61 -11.15
C LYS A 591 18.94 -62.44 -10.25
N ALA A 592 19.27 -62.63 -8.98
CA ALA A 592 18.40 -63.29 -8.01
C ALA A 592 17.16 -62.44 -7.66
N LEU A 593 17.32 -61.11 -7.56
CA LEU A 593 16.22 -60.18 -7.28
C LEU A 593 15.25 -60.05 -8.47
N GLU A 594 15.77 -60.04 -9.70
CA GLU A 594 14.96 -60.07 -10.92
C GLU A 594 14.16 -61.38 -11.04
N LYS A 595 14.72 -62.51 -10.59
CA LYS A 595 13.96 -63.77 -10.51
C LYS A 595 12.88 -63.75 -9.43
N SER A 596 13.14 -63.13 -8.27
CA SER A 596 12.14 -62.98 -7.20
C SER A 596 10.98 -62.06 -7.60
N SER A 597 11.22 -61.04 -8.43
CA SER A 597 10.15 -60.20 -9.00
C SER A 597 9.20 -60.95 -9.95
N ARG A 598 9.47 -62.22 -10.27
CA ARG A 598 8.59 -63.11 -11.07
C ARG A 598 7.78 -64.13 -10.24
N GLY A 599 7.88 -64.12 -8.90
CA GLY A 599 6.88 -64.76 -8.03
C GLY A 599 7.31 -65.96 -7.18
N ASP A 600 8.58 -66.38 -7.17
CA ASP A 600 9.06 -67.46 -6.29
C ASP A 600 9.58 -66.91 -4.94
N SER A 601 9.37 -67.67 -3.85
CA SER A 601 9.80 -67.29 -2.49
C SER A 601 11.32 -67.37 -2.33
N LEU A 602 11.93 -66.31 -1.79
CA LEU A 602 13.36 -66.22 -1.53
C LEU A 602 13.79 -67.13 -0.36
N ASP A 603 14.78 -67.98 -0.61
CA ASP A 603 15.42 -68.84 0.40
C ASP A 603 16.17 -68.02 1.47
N SER A 604 16.04 -68.44 2.73
CA SER A 604 16.69 -67.84 3.92
C SER A 604 18.22 -67.69 3.78
N TYR A 605 18.85 -68.53 2.96
CA TYR A 605 20.29 -68.53 2.71
C TYR A 605 20.78 -67.29 1.92
N LEU A 606 19.98 -66.77 0.97
CA LEU A 606 20.34 -65.60 0.17
C LEU A 606 20.31 -64.31 0.98
N ALA A 607 19.48 -64.23 2.02
CA ALA A 607 19.38 -63.05 2.88
C ALA A 607 20.63 -62.85 3.74
N GLU A 608 21.24 -63.94 4.22
CA GLU A 608 22.46 -63.91 5.03
C GLU A 608 23.69 -63.54 4.20
N GLU A 609 23.81 -64.07 2.97
CA GLU A 609 24.86 -63.65 2.03
C GLU A 609 24.77 -62.15 1.69
N LEU A 610 23.56 -61.61 1.56
CA LEU A 610 23.31 -60.19 1.26
C LEU A 610 23.79 -59.29 2.41
N GLN A 611 23.63 -59.77 3.64
CA GLN A 611 24.06 -59.07 4.84
C GLN A 611 25.60 -59.08 5.00
N MET A 612 26.27 -60.16 4.58
CA MET A 612 27.73 -60.21 4.48
C MET A 612 28.29 -59.27 3.41
N VAL A 613 27.74 -59.32 2.18
CA VAL A 613 28.19 -58.46 1.07
C VAL A 613 27.97 -56.98 1.39
N LYS A 614 26.90 -56.65 2.10
CA LYS A 614 26.64 -55.29 2.60
C LYS A 614 27.73 -54.83 3.56
N LYS A 615 28.17 -55.68 4.47
CA LYS A 615 29.22 -55.36 5.47
C LYS A 615 30.58 -55.17 4.80
N GLU A 616 30.93 -56.04 3.84
CA GLU A 616 32.15 -55.89 3.03
C GLU A 616 32.16 -54.58 2.23
N LEU A 617 31.02 -54.16 1.68
CA LEU A 617 30.90 -52.91 0.94
C LEU A 617 31.02 -51.68 1.86
N GLU A 618 30.45 -51.73 3.06
CA GLU A 618 30.58 -50.66 4.05
C GLU A 618 32.05 -50.46 4.48
N ASP A 619 32.80 -51.55 4.64
CA ASP A 619 34.24 -51.48 5.00
C ASP A 619 35.10 -50.93 3.84
N VAL A 620 34.82 -51.32 2.59
CA VAL A 620 35.49 -50.76 1.41
C VAL A 620 35.23 -49.25 1.27
N LEU A 621 33.99 -48.80 1.51
CA LEU A 621 33.62 -47.38 1.46
C LEU A 621 34.29 -46.57 2.59
N ARG A 622 34.39 -47.13 3.80
CA ARG A 622 35.11 -46.51 4.93
C ARG A 622 36.62 -46.38 4.66
N SER A 623 37.23 -47.39 4.06
CA SER A 623 38.66 -47.33 3.66
C SER A 623 38.97 -46.28 2.59
N ALA A 624 37.94 -45.72 1.93
CA ALA A 624 38.08 -44.66 0.94
C ALA A 624 37.94 -43.24 1.49
N ASN A 625 37.91 -43.05 2.83
CA ASN A 625 37.68 -41.76 3.50
C ASN A 625 36.32 -41.11 3.16
N LEU A 626 35.30 -41.92 2.87
CA LEU A 626 33.93 -41.45 2.67
C LEU A 626 33.09 -41.77 3.92
N ASP A 627 32.54 -40.75 4.57
CA ASP A 627 31.62 -40.94 5.70
C ASP A 627 30.26 -41.43 5.20
N ILE A 628 29.81 -42.58 5.74
CA ILE A 628 28.48 -43.12 5.48
C ILE A 628 27.46 -42.30 6.29
N VAL A 629 26.90 -41.27 5.67
CA VAL A 629 25.70 -40.60 6.18
C VAL A 629 24.52 -41.54 5.98
N GLY A 630 24.27 -42.36 7.00
CA GLY A 630 22.99 -43.03 7.29
C GLY A 630 22.34 -43.79 6.15
N ILE A 631 22.54 -45.11 6.11
CA ILE A 631 21.46 -45.99 5.64
C ILE A 631 20.35 -45.82 6.67
N THR A 632 19.23 -45.20 6.28
CA THR A 632 18.00 -45.22 7.07
C THR A 632 17.61 -46.66 7.32
N LYS A 633 18.03 -47.21 8.46
CA LYS A 633 17.23 -48.19 9.19
C LYS A 633 15.87 -47.54 9.34
N ARG A 634 14.83 -48.13 8.75
CA ARG A 634 13.50 -48.00 9.35
C ARG A 634 13.63 -48.55 10.76
N LYS A 635 13.93 -47.69 11.72
CA LYS A 635 13.54 -47.91 13.10
C LYS A 635 12.05 -47.66 13.13
N ASP A 636 11.30 -48.76 13.26
CA ASP A 636 10.07 -48.71 14.03
C ASP A 636 10.42 -48.10 15.39
N GLU A 637 9.84 -46.94 15.68
CA GLU A 637 9.26 -46.57 16.97
C GLU A 637 8.61 -45.19 16.83
N PHE A 638 7.37 -45.18 16.35
CA PHE A 638 6.33 -44.32 16.93
C PHE A 638 5.27 -45.28 17.50
N LYS A 639 5.24 -45.38 18.82
CA LYS A 639 4.11 -45.96 19.54
C LYS A 639 2.93 -44.98 19.45
N GLN A 640 2.08 -45.16 18.44
CA GLN A 640 0.63 -45.07 18.60
C GLN A 640 -0.02 -46.04 17.57
N PRO A 641 -0.31 -47.29 17.97
CA PRO A 641 -0.93 -48.28 17.07
C PRO A 641 -2.35 -47.87 16.64
N ASP A 642 -3.01 -47.02 17.44
CA ASP A 642 -4.45 -46.76 17.34
C ASP A 642 -4.86 -45.94 16.08
N ILE A 643 -4.04 -44.96 15.65
CA ILE A 643 -4.40 -44.10 14.50
C ILE A 643 -4.16 -44.81 13.15
N LYS A 644 -3.11 -45.63 13.06
CA LYS A 644 -2.73 -46.33 11.82
C LYS A 644 -3.65 -47.51 11.54
N GLU A 645 -4.16 -48.18 12.57
CA GLU A 645 -5.22 -49.18 12.44
C GLU A 645 -6.57 -48.55 12.08
N LYS A 646 -6.96 -47.43 12.71
CA LYS A 646 -8.17 -46.67 12.35
C LYS A 646 -8.15 -46.20 10.90
N ALA A 647 -7.02 -45.70 10.40
CA ALA A 647 -6.88 -45.30 8.99
C ALA A 647 -7.02 -46.48 8.02
N LYS A 648 -6.52 -47.67 8.40
CA LYS A 648 -6.71 -48.90 7.60
C LYS A 648 -8.17 -49.37 7.63
N GLN A 649 -8.82 -49.28 8.78
CA GLN A 649 -10.22 -49.65 8.94
C GLN A 649 -11.15 -48.74 8.11
N ILE A 650 -10.95 -47.43 8.17
CA ILE A 650 -11.73 -46.47 7.38
C ILE A 650 -11.49 -46.66 5.87
N ASN A 651 -10.25 -46.94 5.43
CA ASN A 651 -9.99 -47.24 4.03
C ASN A 651 -10.71 -48.53 3.55
N LYS A 652 -10.84 -49.52 4.44
CA LYS A 652 -11.60 -50.74 4.17
C LYS A 652 -13.10 -50.44 4.06
N GLU A 653 -13.64 -49.63 4.95
CA GLU A 653 -15.05 -49.20 4.96
C GLU A 653 -15.40 -48.33 3.75
N ILE A 654 -14.52 -47.39 3.36
CA ILE A 654 -14.66 -46.60 2.13
C ILE A 654 -14.73 -47.53 0.91
N SER A 655 -13.85 -48.53 0.85
CA SER A 655 -13.82 -49.47 -0.28
C SER A 655 -15.11 -50.31 -0.35
N GLN A 656 -15.63 -50.75 0.79
CA GLN A 656 -16.89 -51.50 0.89
C GLN A 656 -18.11 -50.64 0.54
N GLU A 657 -18.14 -49.37 0.96
CA GLU A 657 -19.23 -48.44 0.64
C GLU A 657 -19.24 -48.06 -0.84
N ILE A 658 -18.06 -47.94 -1.47
CA ILE A 658 -17.93 -47.76 -2.92
C ILE A 658 -18.47 -48.99 -3.66
N GLU A 659 -18.14 -50.20 -3.21
CA GLU A 659 -18.63 -51.44 -3.83
C GLU A 659 -20.15 -51.58 -3.69
N SER A 660 -20.70 -51.28 -2.50
CA SER A 660 -22.14 -51.20 -2.23
C SER A 660 -22.85 -50.12 -3.07
N ALA A 661 -22.21 -48.97 -3.30
CA ALA A 661 -22.76 -47.91 -4.14
C ALA A 661 -22.75 -48.29 -5.63
N VAL A 662 -21.73 -49.00 -6.10
CA VAL A 662 -21.68 -49.59 -7.45
C VAL A 662 -22.81 -50.59 -7.67
N ASP A 663 -23.17 -51.34 -6.63
CA ASP A 663 -24.27 -52.32 -6.66
C ASP A 663 -25.64 -51.66 -6.65
N ARG A 664 -25.86 -50.72 -5.73
CA ARG A 664 -27.09 -49.92 -5.66
C ARG A 664 -27.34 -49.12 -6.93
N ALA A 665 -26.28 -48.59 -7.55
CA ALA A 665 -26.37 -47.86 -8.81
C ALA A 665 -26.60 -48.77 -10.03
N GLY A 666 -26.46 -50.10 -9.88
CA GLY A 666 -26.68 -51.07 -10.96
C GLY A 666 -25.73 -50.88 -12.14
N VAL A 667 -24.52 -50.36 -11.91
CA VAL A 667 -23.58 -49.96 -13.00
C VAL A 667 -22.56 -51.04 -13.37
N ARG A 668 -22.56 -52.22 -12.73
CA ARG A 668 -21.58 -53.30 -13.01
C ARG A 668 -21.49 -53.67 -14.49
N ASN A 669 -22.63 -53.81 -15.17
CA ASN A 669 -22.65 -54.16 -16.59
C ASN A 669 -22.04 -53.05 -17.47
N LYS A 670 -22.25 -51.78 -17.10
CA LYS A 670 -21.66 -50.63 -17.81
C LYS A 670 -20.17 -50.50 -17.55
N ILE A 671 -19.70 -50.88 -16.35
CA ILE A 671 -18.27 -50.93 -16.04
C ILE A 671 -17.59 -52.01 -16.86
N GLU A 672 -18.25 -53.17 -17.07
CA GLU A 672 -17.70 -54.22 -17.91
C GLU A 672 -17.71 -53.85 -19.40
N GLU A 673 -18.76 -53.17 -19.87
CA GLU A 673 -18.81 -52.56 -21.21
C GLU A 673 -17.71 -51.51 -21.40
N LEU A 674 -17.47 -50.66 -20.38
CA LEU A 674 -16.37 -49.70 -20.38
C LEU A 674 -15.01 -50.40 -20.49
N LYS A 675 -14.76 -51.49 -19.74
CA LYS A 675 -13.50 -52.23 -19.84
C LYS A 675 -13.27 -52.82 -21.23
N VAL A 676 -14.32 -53.36 -21.86
CA VAL A 676 -14.24 -53.93 -23.21
C VAL A 676 -13.96 -52.84 -24.25
N GLU A 677 -14.60 -51.68 -24.15
CA GLU A 677 -14.36 -50.57 -25.09
C GLU A 677 -13.03 -49.86 -24.83
N PHE A 678 -12.60 -49.74 -23.57
CA PHE A 678 -11.29 -49.19 -23.19
C PHE A 678 -10.14 -50.07 -23.71
N ALA A 679 -10.33 -51.39 -23.75
CA ALA A 679 -9.35 -52.32 -24.33
C ALA A 679 -9.25 -52.21 -25.86
N LYS A 680 -10.25 -51.64 -26.55
CA LYS A 680 -10.22 -51.39 -28.01
C LYS A 680 -9.62 -50.03 -28.35
N ASP A 681 -10.08 -48.96 -27.70
CA ASP A 681 -9.57 -47.61 -27.89
C ASP A 681 -9.83 -46.72 -26.66
N SER A 682 -8.76 -46.45 -25.90
CA SER A 682 -8.79 -45.64 -24.69
C SER A 682 -9.16 -44.16 -24.91
N SER A 683 -9.10 -43.64 -26.13
CA SER A 683 -9.41 -42.23 -26.46
C SER A 683 -10.81 -42.03 -27.06
N SER A 684 -11.58 -43.10 -27.24
CA SER A 684 -12.89 -43.05 -27.90
C SER A 684 -13.89 -42.16 -27.14
N GLU A 685 -14.67 -41.38 -27.89
CA GLU A 685 -15.73 -40.52 -27.36
C GLU A 685 -16.81 -41.33 -26.62
N LYS A 686 -16.97 -42.61 -26.97
CA LYS A 686 -17.84 -43.57 -26.25
C LYS A 686 -17.32 -43.90 -24.86
N VAL A 687 -16.00 -44.07 -24.68
CA VAL A 687 -15.37 -44.33 -23.37
C VAL A 687 -15.58 -43.14 -22.44
N LYS A 688 -15.36 -41.92 -22.93
CA LYS A 688 -15.59 -40.69 -22.15
C LYS A 688 -17.05 -40.53 -21.72
N LYS A 689 -17.99 -40.90 -22.59
CA LYS A 689 -19.43 -40.83 -22.30
C LYS A 689 -19.87 -41.88 -21.27
N LEU A 690 -19.40 -43.12 -21.40
CA LEU A 690 -19.66 -44.19 -20.43
C LEU A 690 -19.03 -43.88 -19.07
N GLU A 691 -17.80 -43.34 -19.05
CA GLU A 691 -17.12 -42.94 -17.82
C GLU A 691 -17.87 -41.83 -17.09
N ALA A 692 -18.35 -40.81 -17.82
CA ALA A 692 -19.15 -39.73 -17.25
C ALA A 692 -20.48 -40.23 -16.67
N GLU A 693 -21.17 -41.15 -17.36
CA GLU A 693 -22.44 -41.71 -16.90
C GLU A 693 -22.26 -42.58 -15.64
N ILE A 694 -21.21 -43.40 -15.59
CA ILE A 694 -20.89 -44.23 -14.42
C ILE A 694 -20.56 -43.33 -13.22
N LYS A 695 -19.73 -42.30 -13.42
CA LYS A 695 -19.38 -41.33 -12.36
C LYS A 695 -20.60 -40.63 -11.79
N GLN A 696 -21.54 -40.21 -12.63
CA GLN A 696 -22.76 -39.53 -12.18
C GLN A 696 -23.69 -40.44 -11.36
N ARG A 697 -23.87 -41.69 -11.80
CA ARG A 697 -24.75 -42.66 -11.11
C ARG A 697 -24.16 -43.12 -9.77
N VAL A 698 -22.84 -43.38 -9.72
CA VAL A 698 -22.15 -43.73 -8.47
C VAL A 698 -22.14 -42.55 -7.49
N ALA A 699 -21.90 -41.33 -7.96
CA ALA A 699 -21.95 -40.13 -7.12
C ALA A 699 -23.34 -39.88 -6.52
N SER A 700 -24.41 -40.23 -7.23
CA SER A 700 -25.79 -40.10 -6.74
C SER A 700 -26.19 -41.19 -5.73
N ALA A 701 -25.51 -42.34 -5.75
CA ALA A 701 -25.77 -43.48 -4.87
C ALA A 701 -24.93 -43.48 -3.57
N LEU A 702 -23.87 -42.65 -3.51
CA LEU A 702 -23.00 -42.53 -2.35
C LEU A 702 -23.60 -41.61 -1.27
N SER A 703 -23.90 -42.15 -0.09
CA SER A 703 -24.27 -41.35 1.09
C SER A 703 -23.01 -40.91 1.84
N VAL A 704 -22.50 -39.73 1.51
CA VAL A 704 -21.18 -39.23 1.93
C VAL A 704 -21.16 -38.60 3.34
N SER A 705 -22.26 -38.64 4.11
CA SER A 705 -22.37 -37.89 5.37
C SER A 705 -21.57 -38.53 6.53
N GLN A 706 -21.70 -39.84 6.74
CA GLN A 706 -21.09 -40.52 7.90
C GLN A 706 -19.55 -40.67 7.77
N LEU A 707 -19.06 -41.03 6.58
CA LEU A 707 -17.61 -41.15 6.31
C LEU A 707 -16.88 -39.79 6.38
N LYS A 708 -17.55 -38.69 6.03
CA LYS A 708 -16.97 -37.34 6.14
C LYS A 708 -16.77 -36.92 7.59
N GLU A 709 -17.70 -37.23 8.48
CA GLU A 709 -17.58 -36.92 9.91
C GLU A 709 -16.41 -37.69 10.55
N GLU A 710 -16.22 -38.97 10.21
CA GLU A 710 -15.10 -39.77 10.73
C GLU A 710 -13.73 -39.31 10.23
N ILE A 711 -13.63 -38.94 8.95
CA ILE A 711 -12.40 -38.38 8.37
C ILE A 711 -12.05 -37.04 9.03
N GLU A 712 -13.04 -36.20 9.31
CA GLU A 712 -12.80 -34.90 9.95
C GLU A 712 -12.39 -35.05 11.43
N LYS A 713 -12.94 -36.06 12.11
CA LYS A 713 -12.56 -36.43 13.48
C LYS A 713 -11.11 -36.89 13.55
N LEU A 714 -10.67 -37.73 12.60
CA LEU A 714 -9.26 -38.14 12.49
C LEU A 714 -8.32 -36.99 12.15
N ARG A 715 -8.75 -36.02 11.32
CA ARG A 715 -7.96 -34.82 11.01
C ARG A 715 -7.75 -33.94 12.24
N GLN A 716 -8.78 -33.80 13.08
CA GLN A 716 -8.67 -33.07 14.34
C GLN A 716 -7.74 -33.77 15.33
N GLU A 717 -7.80 -35.11 15.44
CA GLU A 717 -6.87 -35.89 16.27
C GLU A 717 -5.42 -35.76 15.79
N LEU A 718 -5.18 -35.82 14.47
CA LEU A 718 -3.84 -35.67 13.89
C LEU A 718 -3.27 -34.25 14.08
N ALA A 719 -4.10 -33.21 14.03
CA ALA A 719 -3.71 -31.82 14.27
C ALA A 719 -3.40 -31.55 15.74
N SER A 720 -4.02 -32.29 16.66
CA SER A 720 -3.75 -32.20 18.09
C SER A 720 -2.41 -32.84 18.49
N SER A 721 -2.00 -33.93 17.83
CA SER A 721 -0.71 -34.59 18.09
C SER A 721 0.48 -33.77 17.58
N THR A 722 0.33 -33.06 16.46
CA THR A 722 1.42 -32.23 15.90
C THR A 722 1.73 -30.98 16.74
N ARG A 723 0.78 -30.49 17.53
CA ARG A 723 1.03 -29.36 18.47
C ARG A 723 1.85 -29.76 19.69
N ALA A 724 1.83 -31.03 20.09
CA ALA A 724 2.62 -31.50 21.23
C ALA A 724 4.12 -31.60 20.90
N ASP A 725 4.48 -31.95 19.65
CA ASP A 725 5.89 -32.12 19.23
C ASP A 725 6.61 -30.78 18.96
N VAL A 726 5.90 -29.73 18.55
CA VAL A 726 6.51 -28.41 18.31
C VAL A 726 6.87 -27.70 19.63
N GLY A 727 6.17 -28.00 20.73
CA GLY A 727 6.49 -27.47 22.05
C GLY A 727 7.79 -28.00 22.66
N ALA A 728 8.27 -29.17 22.21
CA ALA A 728 9.51 -29.77 22.71
C ALA A 728 10.76 -29.31 21.93
N ALA A 729 10.61 -28.81 20.70
CA ALA A 729 11.74 -28.42 19.84
C ALA A 729 12.22 -26.97 20.00
N VAL A 730 11.42 -26.09 20.64
CA VAL A 730 11.75 -24.66 20.79
C VAL A 730 12.55 -24.34 22.06
N GLY A 731 12.73 -25.32 22.97
CA GLY A 731 13.43 -25.12 24.24
C GLY A 731 14.96 -25.28 24.22
N ALA A 732 15.59 -25.63 23.08
CA ALA A 732 16.97 -26.12 23.08
C ALA A 732 18.01 -25.30 22.29
N ASP A 733 17.65 -24.18 21.64
CA ASP A 733 18.59 -23.49 20.73
C ASP A 733 18.67 -21.96 20.91
N SER A 734 18.62 -21.49 22.16
CA SER A 734 19.04 -20.12 22.52
C SER A 734 20.24 -20.18 23.47
N GLY A 735 21.42 -20.44 22.91
CA GLY A 735 22.67 -20.49 23.67
C GLY A 735 23.93 -20.39 22.81
N ARG A 736 24.42 -19.15 22.65
CA ARG A 736 25.76 -18.71 22.22
C ARG A 736 26.01 -18.35 20.74
N LEU A 737 26.53 -17.11 20.65
CA LEU A 737 27.26 -16.39 19.59
C LEU A 737 26.44 -15.74 18.47
#